data_AF-A0A6P4F030-F1
#
_entry.id   AF-A0A6P4F030-F1
#
_cell.length_a   1.000
_cell.length_b   1.000
_cell.length_c   1.000
_cell.angle_alpha   90.00
_cell.angle_beta   90.00
_cell.angle_gamma   90.00
#
_symmetry.space_group_name_H-M   'P 1'
#
loop_
_entity.id
_entity.type
_entity.pdbx_description
1 polymer ?
#
loop_
_entity_poly.entity_id
_entity_poly.type
_entity_poly.pdbx_seq_one_letter_code
_entity_poly.pdbx_strand_id
1 'polypeptide(L)'
;MISHWMWPMTPNRKPSITRLFHFLPNQFFMGPAHAHCKSVVWFFNWVLCYQRGNLVASWTWLPQLSFGNPGVMRSSACLLLLFGLQFYILVPTAANDFSSFLSANASLAIVVDHDYMTTHGQNIMAHFEKILSDIIRENLKNGGINVKYFSWNSVRLKKDFLAAITVTDCENTWKFYKNTQETSILLIAITDSDCPRLPLNRALMIPIVEHGDEFPQVILDAKVQQILNWKTAVIFVDQTILDDNSVLVKSIVHESTTNHITPISLILYKIDDSLRGQQKRAFLRRALAQFAPNKHEEKRQQFLVVSAFHEDIIEIAETLNMFHVGNQWMFFVLDKVRRDFDAATVTSNLDEGANIAFALNETMPDCQDTLNCTISELSLALVTSISKMTVEEESIYGEISDEEWESIRFTKQEKQAEILEYMKDYLKANAKCSSCARWRIETAITWGKSQENRRYRATPTRDAKNQNFEFINIGYWSPLLGFVCQELAFPHIEHHFRNITMDIVTVHNPPWQILTKNSHGVIVKHTGIVMEIIKELSRALNFSYYLHEASSWKDDTSLSTTNNNESDELLGSMTFRIPYRVVEMVQNNQFFIAAVAATVDDPDQKPFNYTMPISVQKYSFITRKPDEVSRIYLFTAPFTMETWFCLVGIILLTAPMLYAINRLAPLKEMQIRGLSTIKSCFWYIFGALLQQGGMYLPRADSGRLVVGFWWIVVIVLVTTYCGNLVAFLTFPKFQPGVDYLHQLERHKAISQYGLRNGTFFERYVQTTTREDFKHYMSLARIYGSGQDEDIEAVKRGQRINIDWRINLQLIVQQHFERDKECRFALGKENFVDEQIALILPSQSAYLHLVNRHINSMFRMGFIERWHQMNLPSADKCSGKSAQRQVTNHKVNMDDMQGCFLVLLLGFSGAFLIGCFEFWYRRFRDSRKRREFTN
;
A
#
# COMPACT_ATOMS: atom_id res chain seq x y z
N MET A 1 -30.82 -62.19 19.68
CA MET A 1 -31.50 -62.16 18.37
C MET A 1 -30.54 -61.47 17.42
N ILE A 2 -29.87 -62.20 16.52
CA ILE A 2 -30.38 -62.80 15.25
C ILE A 2 -30.23 -61.80 14.10
N SER A 3 -29.52 -62.29 13.08
CA SER A 3 -29.26 -61.81 11.71
C SER A 3 -30.43 -61.07 11.03
N HIS A 4 -30.20 -60.18 10.06
CA HIS A 4 -29.77 -60.60 8.72
C HIS A 4 -29.12 -59.53 7.82
N TRP A 5 -28.27 -60.01 6.91
CA TRP A 5 -28.04 -59.39 5.59
C TRP A 5 -29.11 -59.87 4.61
N MET A 6 -29.56 -59.01 3.68
CA MET A 6 -29.87 -59.39 2.30
C MET A 6 -29.98 -58.19 1.34
N TRP A 7 -29.53 -58.37 0.10
CA TRP A 7 -29.77 -57.51 -1.07
C TRP A 7 -30.65 -58.26 -2.06
N PRO A 8 -31.54 -57.56 -2.79
CA PRO A 8 -31.52 -57.65 -4.27
C PRO A 8 -31.77 -56.25 -4.92
N MET A 9 -31.20 -55.87 -6.09
CA MET A 9 -31.47 -56.40 -7.45
C MET A 9 -32.99 -56.35 -7.78
N THR A 10 -33.53 -55.59 -8.75
CA THR A 10 -33.09 -55.26 -10.13
C THR A 10 -33.66 -53.89 -10.64
N PRO A 11 -34.14 -53.60 -11.90
CA PRO A 11 -33.51 -52.56 -12.72
C PRO A 11 -34.48 -51.56 -13.44
N ASN A 12 -34.01 -50.97 -14.57
CA ASN A 12 -34.67 -50.06 -15.53
C ASN A 12 -34.69 -48.55 -15.16
N ARG A 13 -34.56 -47.59 -16.10
CA ARG A 13 -34.46 -47.65 -17.58
C ARG A 13 -33.57 -46.51 -18.14
N LYS A 14 -33.00 -46.73 -19.34
CA LYS A 14 -32.21 -45.80 -20.21
C LYS A 14 -32.95 -45.62 -21.57
N PRO A 15 -32.49 -44.86 -22.62
CA PRO A 15 -31.17 -44.29 -22.97
C PRO A 15 -31.01 -42.82 -22.48
N SER A 16 -30.50 -41.74 -23.12
CA SER A 16 -30.03 -41.34 -24.49
C SER A 16 -29.13 -40.07 -24.35
N ILE A 17 -28.43 -39.44 -25.32
CA ILE A 17 -27.75 -39.70 -26.63
C ILE A 17 -26.89 -38.42 -26.91
N THR A 18 -25.75 -38.33 -27.62
CA THR A 18 -24.57 -39.21 -27.86
C THR A 18 -23.43 -38.35 -28.46
N ARG A 19 -22.22 -38.34 -27.85
CA ARG A 19 -20.88 -37.92 -28.36
C ARG A 19 -20.72 -36.60 -29.18
N LEU A 20 -19.76 -35.75 -28.76
CA LEU A 20 -18.47 -35.63 -29.48
C LEU A 20 -17.34 -35.06 -28.58
N PHE A 21 -16.22 -34.62 -29.18
CA PHE A 21 -14.89 -34.43 -28.57
C PHE A 21 -14.52 -32.97 -28.22
N HIS A 22 -13.44 -32.86 -27.42
CA HIS A 22 -12.37 -31.83 -27.46
C HIS A 22 -12.40 -30.55 -26.59
N PHE A 23 -11.18 -30.18 -26.15
CA PHE A 23 -10.66 -28.92 -25.57
C PHE A 23 -11.16 -28.38 -24.21
N LEU A 24 -10.20 -28.21 -23.29
CA LEU A 24 -10.21 -27.27 -22.15
C LEU A 24 -8.79 -26.72 -21.92
N PRO A 25 -8.59 -25.41 -21.68
CA PRO A 25 -7.26 -24.81 -21.47
C PRO A 25 -6.90 -24.49 -20.00
N ASN A 26 -5.58 -24.41 -19.77
CA ASN A 26 -4.80 -23.86 -18.64
C ASN A 26 -5.49 -23.03 -17.54
N GLN A 27 -5.10 -23.29 -16.28
CA GLN A 27 -4.38 -22.28 -15.48
C GLN A 27 -3.48 -22.91 -14.38
N PHE A 28 -2.54 -22.09 -13.86
CA PHE A 28 -1.45 -22.40 -12.93
C PHE A 28 -1.94 -22.96 -11.57
N PHE A 29 -1.19 -23.77 -10.80
CA PHE A 29 0.14 -23.48 -10.25
C PHE A 29 0.98 -24.75 -9.95
N MET A 30 2.30 -24.63 -10.02
CA MET A 30 3.25 -25.64 -9.50
C MET A 30 4.28 -24.98 -8.56
N GLY A 31 4.48 -25.57 -7.38
CA GLY A 31 5.59 -25.30 -6.46
C GLY A 31 6.16 -26.63 -5.96
N PRO A 32 7.49 -26.83 -5.90
CA PRO A 32 8.08 -28.15 -5.71
C PRO A 32 8.12 -28.58 -4.23
N ALA A 33 7.48 -29.71 -3.91
CA ALA A 33 7.52 -30.34 -2.58
C ALA A 33 7.41 -31.88 -2.65
N HIS A 34 8.27 -32.54 -3.42
CA HIS A 34 8.28 -34.01 -3.53
C HIS A 34 8.90 -34.70 -2.30
N ALA A 35 8.08 -34.93 -1.27
CA ALA A 35 8.39 -35.87 -0.20
C ALA A 35 8.03 -37.31 -0.63
N HIS A 36 8.98 -38.03 -1.22
CA HIS A 36 8.77 -39.44 -1.60
C HIS A 36 8.83 -40.37 -0.37
N CYS A 37 7.67 -40.73 0.17
CA CYS A 37 7.58 -41.86 1.09
C CYS A 37 7.64 -43.17 0.30
N LYS A 38 8.75 -43.92 0.43
CA LYS A 38 8.89 -45.29 -0.08
C LYS A 38 9.14 -46.24 1.10
N SER A 39 8.21 -47.14 1.36
CA SER A 39 8.48 -48.32 2.18
C SER A 39 9.52 -49.20 1.49
N VAL A 40 10.64 -49.47 2.15
CA VAL A 40 11.66 -50.43 1.70
C VAL A 40 11.98 -51.37 2.86
N VAL A 41 11.97 -52.67 2.57
CA VAL A 41 12.26 -53.73 3.55
C VAL A 41 13.77 -53.76 3.82
N TRP A 42 14.15 -53.86 5.10
CA TRP A 42 15.55 -53.95 5.51
C TRP A 42 16.12 -55.37 5.33
N PHE A 43 17.31 -55.45 4.74
CA PHE A 43 18.27 -56.53 4.97
C PHE A 43 19.69 -55.95 4.92
N PHE A 44 20.61 -56.51 5.73
CA PHE A 44 21.98 -55.99 5.91
C PHE A 44 22.93 -56.42 4.79
N ASN A 45 23.77 -55.49 4.30
CA ASN A 45 25.21 -55.55 4.58
C ASN A 45 25.96 -54.24 4.24
N TRP A 46 27.19 -54.12 4.74
CA TRP A 46 28.05 -52.92 4.63
C TRP A 46 28.77 -52.76 3.29
N VAL A 47 29.03 -51.50 2.92
CA VAL A 47 30.19 -51.09 2.08
C VAL A 47 30.83 -49.85 2.72
N LEU A 48 32.15 -49.90 2.89
CA LEU A 48 32.99 -48.77 3.29
C LEU A 48 33.44 -48.01 2.03
N CYS A 49 33.44 -46.68 2.03
CA CYS A 49 34.05 -45.90 0.96
C CYS A 49 34.82 -44.70 1.52
N TYR A 50 35.89 -44.31 0.82
CA TYR A 50 36.99 -43.48 1.31
C TYR A 50 37.16 -42.26 0.40
N GLN A 51 37.18 -41.05 0.97
CA GLN A 51 37.12 -39.80 0.19
C GLN A 51 38.41 -38.99 0.32
N ARG A 52 39.00 -38.60 -0.81
CA ARG A 52 40.24 -37.79 -0.88
C ARG A 52 40.28 -36.97 -2.17
N GLY A 53 40.45 -35.66 -2.06
CA GLY A 53 40.60 -34.76 -3.22
C GLY A 53 39.99 -33.38 -2.97
N ASN A 54 40.84 -32.39 -2.67
CA ASN A 54 40.45 -30.99 -2.52
C ASN A 54 40.57 -30.24 -3.85
N LEU A 55 39.78 -29.17 -4.00
CA LEU A 55 40.24 -27.93 -4.62
C LEU A 55 39.60 -26.74 -3.89
N VAL A 56 40.31 -25.62 -3.80
CA VAL A 56 39.99 -24.48 -2.93
C VAL A 56 39.92 -23.20 -3.77
N ALA A 57 38.97 -22.32 -3.45
CA ALA A 57 38.93 -20.94 -3.95
C ALA A 57 38.68 -19.99 -2.75
N SER A 58 39.47 -18.91 -2.67
CA SER A 58 39.48 -17.95 -1.56
C SER A 58 38.79 -16.62 -1.91
N TRP A 59 38.43 -15.85 -0.87
CA TRP A 59 37.80 -14.53 -0.96
C TRP A 59 38.62 -13.48 -0.17
N THR A 60 38.75 -12.25 -0.68
CA THR A 60 39.23 -11.07 0.08
C THR A 60 38.70 -9.74 -0.48
N TRP A 61 38.55 -8.75 0.41
CA TRP A 61 38.11 -7.34 0.20
C TRP A 61 39.30 -6.41 -0.18
N LEU A 62 39.23 -5.09 -0.45
CA LEU A 62 38.27 -3.94 -0.48
C LEU A 62 38.87 -2.96 -1.58
N PRO A 63 38.69 -1.60 -1.69
CA PRO A 63 37.86 -0.61 -0.99
C PRO A 63 36.98 0.29 -1.92
N GLN A 64 36.44 1.38 -1.36
CA GLN A 64 35.47 2.32 -1.96
C GLN A 64 36.09 3.45 -2.81
N LEU A 65 35.27 4.10 -3.66
CA LEU A 65 35.28 5.55 -3.93
C LEU A 65 33.88 6.01 -4.39
N SER A 66 33.58 7.31 -4.40
CA SER A 66 32.20 7.82 -4.52
C SER A 66 32.04 9.21 -5.20
N PHE A 67 30.80 9.44 -5.67
CA PHE A 67 30.20 10.70 -6.17
C PHE A 67 30.70 11.32 -7.50
N GLY A 68 29.72 11.59 -8.37
CA GLY A 68 29.79 12.31 -9.64
C GLY A 68 28.42 12.26 -10.34
N ASN A 69 27.95 13.37 -10.92
CA ASN A 69 26.58 13.46 -11.48
C ASN A 69 26.44 12.80 -12.87
N PRO A 70 25.24 12.37 -13.27
CA PRO A 70 25.00 11.68 -14.53
C PRO A 70 24.90 12.64 -15.73
N GLY A 71 25.61 12.32 -16.82
CA GLY A 71 25.53 13.04 -18.10
C GLY A 71 25.78 12.12 -19.29
N VAL A 72 24.78 12.01 -20.17
CA VAL A 72 24.80 11.49 -21.56
C VAL A 72 25.80 10.35 -21.86
N MET A 73 25.38 9.10 -21.62
CA MET A 73 26.11 7.93 -22.11
C MET A 73 25.63 7.54 -23.52
N ARG A 74 26.25 8.06 -24.58
CA ARG A 74 26.06 7.54 -25.96
C ARG A 74 26.80 6.20 -26.10
N SER A 75 26.20 5.24 -26.79
CA SER A 75 26.67 3.85 -26.81
C SER A 75 27.96 3.67 -27.62
N SER A 76 29.02 3.18 -26.97
CA SER A 76 30.27 2.76 -27.64
C SER A 76 30.24 1.25 -27.90
N ALA A 77 30.55 0.83 -29.13
CA ALA A 77 30.49 -0.57 -29.52
C ALA A 77 31.62 -1.41 -28.87
N CYS A 78 31.25 -2.32 -27.96
CA CYS A 78 32.19 -3.26 -27.34
C CYS A 78 32.25 -4.57 -28.15
N LEU A 79 33.39 -4.83 -28.78
CA LEU A 79 33.55 -5.89 -29.78
C LEU A 79 34.05 -7.20 -29.11
N LEU A 80 33.11 -8.03 -28.62
CA LEU A 80 33.41 -9.32 -27.99
C LEU A 80 33.24 -10.49 -28.96
N LEU A 81 34.36 -11.12 -29.33
CA LEU A 81 34.43 -12.31 -30.19
C LEU A 81 34.08 -13.60 -29.43
N LEU A 82 32.85 -14.09 -29.54
CA LEU A 82 32.50 -15.49 -29.23
C LEU A 82 31.44 -16.05 -30.21
N PHE A 83 31.76 -17.19 -30.82
CA PHE A 83 30.86 -18.12 -31.52
C PHE A 83 29.80 -17.55 -32.51
N GLY A 84 30.29 -17.09 -33.66
CA GLY A 84 29.86 -17.65 -34.96
C GLY A 84 28.37 -17.77 -35.28
N LEU A 85 27.65 -16.64 -35.40
CA LEU A 85 26.48 -16.52 -36.28
C LEU A 85 26.31 -15.05 -36.72
N GLN A 86 26.64 -14.76 -37.98
CA GLN A 86 26.83 -13.39 -38.46
C GLN A 86 25.53 -12.76 -39.01
N PHE A 87 24.62 -12.40 -38.10
CA PHE A 87 23.47 -11.56 -38.44
C PHE A 87 23.91 -10.09 -38.59
N TYR A 88 23.96 -9.61 -39.84
CA TYR A 88 24.13 -8.19 -40.13
C TYR A 88 22.86 -7.41 -39.77
N ILE A 89 22.78 -6.94 -38.53
CA ILE A 89 21.85 -5.86 -38.17
C ILE A 89 22.43 -4.57 -38.74
N LEU A 90 21.96 -4.19 -39.93
CA LEU A 90 22.11 -2.83 -40.45
C LEU A 90 21.32 -1.88 -39.55
N VAL A 91 21.98 -1.33 -38.53
CA VAL A 91 21.52 -0.11 -37.87
C VAL A 91 21.64 1.01 -38.91
N PRO A 92 20.53 1.67 -39.31
CA PRO A 92 20.62 2.80 -40.22
C PRO A 92 21.27 3.96 -39.49
N THR A 93 22.56 4.20 -39.73
CA THR A 93 23.18 5.50 -39.45
C THR A 93 22.50 6.52 -40.37
N ALA A 94 21.50 7.23 -39.82
CA ALA A 94 20.90 8.36 -40.50
C ALA A 94 22.00 9.42 -40.68
N ALA A 95 22.49 9.55 -41.92
CA ALA A 95 23.39 10.64 -42.26
C ALA A 95 22.65 11.97 -42.08
N ASN A 96 23.38 13.02 -41.71
CA ASN A 96 22.84 14.38 -41.69
C ASN A 96 22.73 14.89 -43.13
N ASP A 97 21.64 14.48 -43.80
CA ASP A 97 21.28 14.83 -45.20
C ASP A 97 21.03 16.34 -45.44
N PHE A 98 21.19 17.18 -44.40
CA PHE A 98 20.90 18.62 -44.46
C PHE A 98 22.19 19.42 -44.28
N SER A 99 22.40 20.42 -45.13
CA SER A 99 23.61 21.25 -45.17
C SER A 99 23.75 22.22 -43.99
N SER A 100 24.99 22.60 -43.69
CA SER A 100 25.29 23.78 -42.86
C SER A 100 24.90 25.06 -43.61
N PHE A 101 24.61 26.12 -42.85
CA PHE A 101 24.33 27.44 -43.44
C PHE A 101 25.58 28.11 -44.02
N LEU A 102 26.77 27.60 -43.67
CA LEU A 102 28.05 27.98 -44.28
C LEU A 102 28.20 27.45 -45.71
N SER A 103 27.56 26.32 -46.04
CA SER A 103 27.70 25.65 -47.35
C SER A 103 26.46 25.72 -48.25
N ALA A 104 25.28 26.11 -47.74
CA ALA A 104 24.10 26.34 -48.56
C ALA A 104 23.09 27.34 -47.94
N ASN A 105 22.42 28.09 -48.80
CA ASN A 105 21.34 29.00 -48.41
C ASN A 105 20.13 28.23 -47.86
N ALA A 106 19.56 28.72 -46.76
CA ALA A 106 18.36 28.15 -46.14
C ALA A 106 17.15 28.31 -47.07
N SER A 107 16.40 27.22 -47.34
CA SER A 107 15.17 27.30 -48.13
C SER A 107 13.93 27.50 -47.25
N LEU A 108 13.19 28.59 -47.49
CA LEU A 108 11.99 28.98 -46.75
C LEU A 108 10.76 28.90 -47.67
N ALA A 109 9.67 28.31 -47.20
CA ALA A 109 8.38 28.34 -47.88
C ALA A 109 7.47 29.40 -47.24
N ILE A 110 6.71 30.12 -48.08
CA ILE A 110 5.53 30.89 -47.67
C ILE A 110 4.33 30.30 -48.38
N VAL A 111 3.32 29.87 -47.62
CA VAL A 111 2.07 29.30 -48.15
C VAL A 111 0.90 30.12 -47.60
N VAL A 112 0.20 30.84 -48.47
CA VAL A 112 -1.01 31.58 -48.08
C VAL A 112 -2.18 31.04 -48.88
N ASP A 113 -3.27 30.71 -48.20
CA ASP A 113 -4.47 30.22 -48.86
C ASP A 113 -5.15 31.32 -49.70
N HIS A 114 -5.61 30.93 -50.89
CA HIS A 114 -6.37 31.78 -51.79
C HIS A 114 -7.77 32.10 -51.25
N ASP A 115 -8.41 31.13 -50.61
CA ASP A 115 -9.74 31.30 -50.01
C ASP A 115 -9.66 32.19 -48.76
N TYR A 116 -8.52 32.12 -48.04
CA TYR A 116 -8.18 33.02 -46.93
C TYR A 116 -7.91 34.47 -47.38
N MET A 117 -7.15 34.67 -48.47
CA MET A 117 -6.91 36.01 -49.04
C MET A 117 -8.19 36.66 -49.59
N THR A 118 -9.07 35.87 -50.21
CA THR A 118 -10.31 36.40 -50.80
C THR A 118 -11.36 36.75 -49.75
N THR A 119 -11.45 35.98 -48.66
CA THR A 119 -12.32 36.30 -47.50
C THR A 119 -11.86 37.54 -46.74
N HIS A 120 -10.56 37.70 -46.49
CA HIS A 120 -10.01 38.86 -45.75
C HIS A 120 -9.78 40.10 -46.62
N GLY A 121 -9.97 40.02 -47.94
CA GLY A 121 -9.90 41.16 -48.86
C GLY A 121 -8.51 41.80 -49.02
N GLN A 122 -7.45 41.15 -48.55
CA GLN A 122 -6.08 41.67 -48.56
C GLN A 122 -5.15 40.83 -49.44
N ASN A 123 -4.29 41.51 -50.21
CA ASN A 123 -3.20 40.84 -50.95
C ASN A 123 -2.03 40.54 -49.99
N ILE A 124 -2.25 39.56 -49.11
CA ILE A 124 -1.32 39.15 -48.03
C ILE A 124 0.04 38.75 -48.61
N MET A 125 0.06 38.06 -49.76
CA MET A 125 1.29 37.61 -50.43
C MET A 125 2.21 38.75 -50.86
N ALA A 126 1.67 39.83 -51.44
CA ALA A 126 2.47 41.00 -51.83
C ALA A 126 3.06 41.76 -50.63
N HIS A 127 2.38 41.71 -49.47
CA HIS A 127 2.90 42.28 -48.22
C HIS A 127 4.04 41.41 -47.66
N PHE A 128 3.86 40.08 -47.61
CA PHE A 128 4.93 39.14 -47.24
C PHE A 128 6.17 39.30 -48.11
N GLU A 129 6.02 39.35 -49.44
CA GLU A 129 7.15 39.43 -50.36
C GLU A 129 7.98 40.69 -50.13
N LYS A 130 7.33 41.84 -49.93
CA LYS A 130 8.01 43.08 -49.59
C LYS A 130 8.67 43.03 -48.21
N ILE A 131 7.89 42.73 -47.17
CA ILE A 131 8.33 42.75 -45.77
C ILE A 131 9.53 41.84 -45.55
N LEU A 132 9.47 40.60 -46.04
CA LEU A 132 10.55 39.65 -45.86
C LEU A 132 11.80 39.99 -46.70
N SER A 133 11.63 40.56 -47.90
CA SER A 133 12.75 41.01 -48.74
C SER A 133 13.54 42.15 -48.08
N ASP A 134 12.83 43.16 -47.53
CA ASP A 134 13.45 44.25 -46.78
C ASP A 134 14.13 43.73 -45.49
N ILE A 135 13.47 42.86 -44.71
CA ILE A 135 14.02 42.28 -43.47
C ILE A 135 15.27 41.42 -43.73
N ILE A 136 15.26 40.56 -44.75
CA ILE A 136 16.44 39.74 -45.11
C ILE A 136 17.63 40.65 -45.46
N ARG A 137 17.41 41.68 -46.30
CA ARG A 137 18.47 42.62 -46.72
C ARG A 137 19.10 43.37 -45.54
N GLU A 138 18.32 43.70 -44.53
CA GLU A 138 18.78 44.53 -43.40
C GLU A 138 19.41 43.72 -42.26
N ASN A 139 18.94 42.49 -42.02
CA ASN A 139 19.31 41.71 -40.84
C ASN A 139 20.25 40.54 -41.14
N LEU A 140 20.16 39.91 -42.33
CA LEU A 140 20.99 38.75 -42.68
C LEU A 140 22.27 39.20 -43.39
N LYS A 141 23.36 39.33 -42.63
CA LYS A 141 24.67 39.72 -43.17
C LYS A 141 25.52 38.54 -43.65
N ASN A 142 25.36 37.38 -43.00
CA ASN A 142 26.16 36.18 -43.23
C ASN A 142 25.21 35.03 -43.63
N GLY A 143 25.49 34.39 -44.77
CA GLY A 143 24.62 33.39 -45.40
C GLY A 143 23.50 34.01 -46.27
N GLY A 144 22.51 33.19 -46.65
CA GLY A 144 21.39 33.62 -47.50
C GLY A 144 20.14 32.76 -47.31
N ILE A 145 18.96 33.33 -47.60
CA ILE A 145 17.66 32.64 -47.54
C ILE A 145 17.02 32.65 -48.94
N ASN A 146 16.61 31.46 -49.41
CA ASN A 146 15.90 31.25 -50.66
C ASN A 146 14.40 31.06 -50.38
N VAL A 147 13.61 32.09 -50.64
CA VAL A 147 12.17 32.11 -50.34
C VAL A 147 11.36 31.61 -51.55
N LYS A 148 10.40 30.72 -51.32
CA LYS A 148 9.44 30.25 -52.33
C LYS A 148 8.00 30.46 -51.89
N TYR A 149 7.26 31.15 -52.74
CA TYR A 149 5.89 31.57 -52.51
C TYR A 149 4.90 30.57 -53.13
N PHE A 150 3.85 30.22 -52.39
CA PHE A 150 2.83 29.26 -52.78
C PHE A 150 1.43 29.76 -52.39
N SER A 151 0.44 29.47 -53.23
CA SER A 151 -0.95 29.92 -53.05
C SER A 151 -1.98 28.77 -53.09
N TRP A 152 -1.63 27.58 -52.56
CA TRP A 152 -2.51 26.39 -52.62
C TRP A 152 -2.30 25.44 -51.43
N ASN A 153 -3.40 25.09 -50.75
CA ASN A 153 -3.50 24.26 -49.54
C ASN A 153 -3.13 22.77 -49.71
N SER A 154 -2.44 22.40 -50.80
CA SER A 154 -2.06 21.01 -51.14
C SER A 154 -0.57 20.83 -51.43
N VAL A 155 0.22 21.90 -51.29
CA VAL A 155 1.67 21.87 -51.54
C VAL A 155 2.38 20.93 -50.57
N ARG A 156 2.99 19.88 -51.14
CA ARG A 156 3.94 19.00 -50.43
C ARG A 156 5.34 19.58 -50.56
N LEU A 157 5.84 20.18 -49.48
CA LEU A 157 7.22 20.66 -49.43
C LEU A 157 8.21 19.49 -49.45
N LYS A 158 9.37 19.71 -50.08
CA LYS A 158 10.49 18.75 -50.07
C LYS A 158 11.24 18.81 -48.74
N LYS A 159 12.03 17.76 -48.44
CA LYS A 159 12.94 17.74 -47.27
C LYS A 159 13.94 18.90 -47.24
N ASP A 160 14.25 19.47 -48.41
CA ASP A 160 15.19 20.57 -48.65
C ASP A 160 14.79 21.91 -47.97
N PHE A 161 13.51 22.08 -47.59
CA PHE A 161 13.04 23.27 -46.88
C PHE A 161 13.37 23.23 -45.38
N LEU A 162 13.88 24.31 -44.83
CA LEU A 162 14.14 24.47 -43.39
C LEU A 162 12.84 24.74 -42.61
N ALA A 163 12.10 25.75 -43.06
CA ALA A 163 10.90 26.25 -42.41
C ALA A 163 9.81 26.60 -43.43
N ALA A 164 8.58 26.71 -42.94
CA ALA A 164 7.41 27.15 -43.68
C ALA A 164 6.60 28.13 -42.82
N ILE A 165 6.34 29.32 -43.34
CA ILE A 165 5.33 30.23 -42.79
C ILE A 165 4.03 29.98 -43.53
N THR A 166 2.92 29.79 -42.81
CA THR A 166 1.60 29.53 -43.40
C THR A 166 0.56 30.52 -42.88
N VAL A 167 -0.31 31.03 -43.76
CA VAL A 167 -1.52 31.78 -43.38
C VAL A 167 -2.72 31.07 -43.99
N THR A 168 -3.44 30.33 -43.14
CA THR A 168 -4.44 29.33 -43.52
C THR A 168 -5.47 29.12 -42.41
N ASP A 169 -6.65 28.62 -42.75
CA ASP A 169 -7.65 28.19 -41.77
C ASP A 169 -7.14 27.07 -40.84
N CYS A 170 -7.88 26.80 -39.77
CA CYS A 170 -7.52 25.80 -38.77
C CYS A 170 -7.39 24.36 -39.31
N GLU A 171 -8.26 23.92 -40.23
CA GLU A 171 -8.23 22.54 -40.74
C GLU A 171 -7.04 22.34 -41.68
N ASN A 172 -6.82 23.24 -42.64
CA ASN A 172 -5.66 23.15 -43.51
C ASN A 172 -4.34 23.36 -42.74
N THR A 173 -4.31 24.15 -41.67
CA THR A 173 -3.14 24.26 -40.77
C THR A 173 -2.77 22.91 -40.14
N TRP A 174 -3.72 22.23 -39.50
CA TRP A 174 -3.48 20.93 -38.86
C TRP A 174 -3.14 19.81 -39.87
N LYS A 175 -3.70 19.88 -41.07
CA LYS A 175 -3.41 19.00 -42.21
C LYS A 175 -2.02 19.25 -42.80
N PHE A 176 -1.60 20.50 -42.90
CA PHE A 176 -0.25 20.88 -43.32
C PHE A 176 0.79 20.46 -42.29
N TYR A 177 0.53 20.69 -41.00
CA TYR A 177 1.40 20.24 -39.90
C TYR A 177 1.69 18.74 -39.97
N LYS A 178 0.67 17.90 -40.20
CA LYS A 178 0.82 16.45 -40.37
C LYS A 178 1.75 16.08 -41.53
N ASN A 179 1.74 16.83 -42.65
CA ASN A 179 2.71 16.65 -43.75
C ASN A 179 4.14 17.13 -43.38
N THR A 180 4.28 18.22 -42.61
CA THR A 180 5.59 18.74 -42.20
C THR A 180 6.33 17.83 -41.20
N GLN A 181 5.61 16.99 -40.44
CA GLN A 181 6.22 16.03 -39.52
C GLN A 181 7.09 14.99 -40.24
N GLU A 182 6.66 14.47 -41.39
CA GLU A 182 7.43 13.50 -42.20
C GLU A 182 8.73 14.08 -42.77
N THR A 183 8.78 15.40 -42.92
CA THR A 183 9.87 16.14 -43.59
C THR A 183 10.73 16.98 -42.64
N SER A 184 10.39 17.00 -41.34
CA SER A 184 11.06 17.78 -40.28
C SER A 184 11.28 19.24 -40.70
N ILE A 185 10.17 19.92 -41.03
CA ILE A 185 10.14 21.34 -41.40
C ILE A 185 9.59 22.12 -40.21
N LEU A 186 10.22 23.23 -39.83
CA LEU A 186 9.67 24.14 -38.83
C LEU A 186 8.42 24.84 -39.39
N LEU A 187 7.27 24.60 -38.77
CA LEU A 187 6.01 25.27 -39.14
C LEU A 187 5.78 26.50 -38.26
N ILE A 188 5.52 27.63 -38.90
CA ILE A 188 5.09 28.90 -38.28
C ILE A 188 3.74 29.25 -38.90
N ALA A 189 2.64 28.96 -38.18
CA ALA A 189 1.29 29.16 -38.68
C ALA A 189 0.65 30.42 -38.08
N ILE A 190 0.07 31.26 -38.95
CA ILE A 190 -0.93 32.27 -38.59
C ILE A 190 -2.29 31.69 -38.98
N THR A 191 -3.26 31.73 -38.08
CA THR A 191 -4.61 31.18 -38.28
C THR A 191 -5.67 32.12 -37.76
N ASP A 192 -6.94 31.82 -38.03
CA ASP A 192 -8.06 32.39 -37.29
C ASP A 192 -8.03 32.01 -35.80
N SER A 193 -8.91 32.66 -35.03
CA SER A 193 -9.27 32.30 -33.66
C SER A 193 -9.92 30.91 -33.57
N ASP A 194 -10.16 30.45 -32.33
CA ASP A 194 -10.81 29.17 -32.00
C ASP A 194 -10.11 27.90 -32.55
N CYS A 195 -8.84 28.02 -32.93
CA CYS A 195 -8.04 26.89 -33.38
C CYS A 195 -7.13 26.37 -32.24
N PRO A 196 -7.19 25.07 -31.86
CA PRO A 196 -6.30 24.53 -30.84
C PRO A 196 -4.84 24.55 -31.33
N ARG A 197 -3.93 25.09 -30.50
CA ARG A 197 -2.52 25.24 -30.86
C ARG A 197 -1.83 23.94 -31.29
N LEU A 198 -0.91 24.07 -32.24
CA LEU A 198 0.09 23.06 -32.54
C LEU A 198 1.03 22.83 -31.33
N PRO A 199 1.65 21.64 -31.20
CA PRO A 199 2.60 21.35 -30.13
C PRO A 199 3.79 22.34 -30.08
N LEU A 200 3.88 23.09 -28.98
CA LEU A 200 4.85 24.18 -28.76
C LEU A 200 6.32 23.80 -29.00
N ASN A 201 6.67 22.53 -28.88
CA ASN A 201 8.05 22.04 -28.97
C ASN A 201 8.45 21.70 -30.42
N ARG A 202 7.59 21.96 -31.42
CA ARG A 202 7.86 21.65 -32.84
C ARG A 202 7.37 22.70 -33.83
N ALA A 203 6.35 23.48 -33.47
CA ALA A 203 5.79 24.53 -34.32
C ALA A 203 5.47 25.78 -33.49
N LEU A 204 5.49 26.93 -34.15
CA LEU A 204 4.88 28.16 -33.67
C LEU A 204 3.51 28.29 -34.35
N MET A 205 2.47 28.58 -33.58
CA MET A 205 1.12 28.82 -34.11
C MET A 205 0.52 30.00 -33.37
N ILE A 206 0.01 30.97 -34.13
CA ILE A 206 -0.46 32.26 -33.67
C ILE A 206 -1.87 32.47 -34.24
N PRO A 207 -2.92 32.25 -33.44
CA PRO A 207 -4.25 32.67 -33.80
C PRO A 207 -4.31 34.21 -33.81
N ILE A 208 -4.90 34.78 -34.86
CA ILE A 208 -5.36 36.16 -34.87
C ILE A 208 -6.61 36.19 -33.99
N VAL A 209 -6.64 37.08 -33.00
CA VAL A 209 -7.75 37.19 -32.06
C VAL A 209 -8.09 38.66 -31.86
N GLU A 210 -9.36 39.02 -32.05
CA GLU A 210 -9.82 40.40 -31.87
C GLU A 210 -10.05 40.74 -30.39
N HIS A 211 -10.03 42.03 -30.06
CA HIS A 211 -10.18 42.55 -28.70
C HIS A 211 -11.58 42.21 -28.13
N GLY A 212 -11.64 41.14 -27.34
CA GLY A 212 -12.86 40.61 -26.71
C GLY A 212 -12.97 39.08 -26.87
N ASP A 213 -12.43 38.54 -27.96
CA ASP A 213 -12.49 37.11 -28.30
C ASP A 213 -11.27 36.31 -27.83
N GLU A 214 -10.48 36.91 -26.96
CA GLU A 214 -9.34 36.30 -26.26
C GLU A 214 -9.74 35.02 -25.54
N PHE A 215 -10.86 35.05 -24.81
CA PHE A 215 -11.20 34.04 -23.82
C PHE A 215 -11.45 32.61 -24.37
N PRO A 216 -12.19 32.40 -25.48
CA PRO A 216 -12.27 31.10 -26.15
C PRO A 216 -10.89 30.48 -26.48
N GLN A 217 -9.94 31.30 -26.98
CA GLN A 217 -8.59 30.83 -27.31
C GLN A 217 -7.75 30.55 -26.05
N VAL A 218 -7.88 31.38 -25.00
CA VAL A 218 -7.23 31.15 -23.69
C VAL A 218 -7.60 29.77 -23.13
N ILE A 219 -8.88 29.37 -23.24
CA ILE A 219 -9.33 28.04 -22.78
C ILE A 219 -8.82 26.90 -23.68
N LEU A 220 -8.78 27.08 -25.00
CA LEU A 220 -8.22 26.07 -25.93
C LEU A 220 -6.73 25.84 -25.65
N ASP A 221 -5.96 26.92 -25.48
CA ASP A 221 -4.54 26.86 -25.14
C ASP A 221 -4.32 26.17 -23.79
N ALA A 222 -5.15 26.45 -22.78
CA ALA A 222 -5.04 25.86 -21.44
C ALA A 222 -5.28 24.34 -21.44
N LYS A 223 -6.16 23.87 -22.35
CA LYS A 223 -6.41 22.44 -22.60
C LYS A 223 -5.24 21.79 -23.35
N VAL A 224 -4.74 22.42 -24.42
CA VAL A 224 -3.61 21.91 -25.23
C VAL A 224 -2.32 21.83 -24.42
N GLN A 225 -2.05 22.84 -23.59
CA GLN A 225 -0.85 22.95 -22.75
C GLN A 225 -1.00 22.24 -21.39
N GLN A 226 -2.14 21.57 -21.15
CA GLN A 226 -2.48 20.80 -19.94
C GLN A 226 -2.43 21.55 -18.60
N ILE A 227 -2.46 22.88 -18.63
CA ILE A 227 -2.49 23.75 -17.44
C ILE A 227 -3.77 23.51 -16.62
N LEU A 228 -4.88 23.21 -17.31
CA LEU A 228 -6.13 22.74 -16.72
C LEU A 228 -6.35 21.27 -17.07
N ASN A 229 -5.64 20.36 -16.37
CA ASN A 229 -5.80 18.90 -16.50
C ASN A 229 -7.10 18.41 -15.83
N TRP A 230 -8.22 18.89 -16.38
CA TRP A 230 -9.57 18.71 -15.87
C TRP A 230 -10.33 17.65 -16.67
N LYS A 231 -11.27 16.96 -16.01
CA LYS A 231 -12.13 15.94 -16.65
C LYS A 231 -13.60 16.33 -16.65
N THR A 232 -14.02 17.09 -15.65
CA THR A 232 -15.42 17.44 -15.40
C THR A 232 -15.47 18.86 -14.83
N ALA A 233 -15.88 19.84 -15.63
CA ALA A 233 -15.93 21.24 -15.20
C ALA A 233 -17.37 21.73 -15.01
N VAL A 234 -17.66 22.29 -13.83
CA VAL A 234 -18.86 23.08 -13.58
C VAL A 234 -18.56 24.52 -13.96
N ILE A 235 -19.41 25.12 -14.79
CA ILE A 235 -19.14 26.41 -15.42
C ILE A 235 -20.23 27.40 -15.07
N PHE A 236 -19.86 28.53 -14.49
CA PHE A 236 -20.72 29.67 -14.20
C PHE A 236 -20.36 30.81 -15.15
N VAL A 237 -21.25 31.14 -16.09
CA VAL A 237 -21.05 32.18 -17.10
C VAL A 237 -22.26 33.13 -17.10
N ASP A 238 -22.02 34.44 -17.09
CA ASP A 238 -23.08 35.45 -17.25
C ASP A 238 -23.72 35.33 -18.65
N GLN A 239 -25.05 35.40 -18.71
CA GLN A 239 -25.78 35.15 -19.95
C GLN A 239 -25.39 36.12 -21.07
N THR A 240 -25.13 37.38 -20.73
CA THR A 240 -24.64 38.39 -21.68
C THR A 240 -23.38 37.93 -22.42
N ILE A 241 -22.36 37.49 -21.67
CA ILE A 241 -21.08 36.97 -22.23
C ILE A 241 -21.31 35.76 -23.15
N LEU A 242 -22.28 34.91 -22.82
CA LEU A 242 -22.56 33.69 -23.59
C LEU A 242 -23.38 33.95 -24.87
N ASP A 243 -24.28 34.94 -24.81
CA ASP A 243 -25.14 35.31 -25.94
C ASP A 243 -24.37 36.24 -26.91
N ASP A 244 -23.39 37.03 -26.42
CA ASP A 244 -22.37 37.71 -27.22
C ASP A 244 -21.42 36.68 -27.88
N ASN A 245 -20.67 35.91 -27.07
CA ASN A 245 -19.61 35.03 -27.56
C ASN A 245 -20.09 33.58 -27.75
N SER A 246 -21.01 33.39 -28.70
CA SER A 246 -21.65 32.09 -28.99
C SER A 246 -20.68 30.91 -29.26
N VAL A 247 -19.46 31.19 -29.73
CA VAL A 247 -18.42 30.17 -30.01
C VAL A 247 -17.78 29.62 -28.72
N LEU A 248 -17.85 30.35 -27.59
CA LEU A 248 -17.23 29.97 -26.33
C LEU A 248 -17.57 28.54 -25.88
N VAL A 249 -18.84 28.13 -25.99
CA VAL A 249 -19.27 26.77 -25.63
C VAL A 249 -18.59 25.71 -26.49
N LYS A 250 -18.44 25.96 -27.80
CA LYS A 250 -17.76 25.07 -28.74
C LYS A 250 -16.29 24.89 -28.35
N SER A 251 -15.61 25.96 -27.97
CA SER A 251 -14.18 25.96 -27.63
C SER A 251 -13.89 25.28 -26.28
N ILE A 252 -14.77 25.45 -25.28
CA ILE A 252 -14.67 24.69 -24.02
C ILE A 252 -14.99 23.20 -24.24
N VAL A 253 -16.06 22.85 -24.97
CA VAL A 253 -16.43 21.43 -25.24
C VAL A 253 -15.41 20.73 -26.13
N HIS A 254 -14.85 21.45 -27.11
CA HIS A 254 -14.00 21.01 -28.24
C HIS A 254 -13.49 19.57 -28.15
N GLU A 255 -14.18 18.68 -28.86
CA GLU A 255 -13.93 17.24 -28.95
C GLU A 255 -12.98 16.93 -30.12
N SER A 256 -11.68 16.76 -29.83
CA SER A 256 -10.70 16.32 -30.83
C SER A 256 -10.07 14.98 -30.44
N THR A 257 -10.73 13.92 -30.87
CA THR A 257 -10.26 12.52 -30.76
C THR A 257 -8.95 12.26 -31.52
N THR A 258 -8.55 13.17 -32.41
CA THR A 258 -7.43 12.99 -33.36
C THR A 258 -6.14 13.70 -32.97
N ASN A 259 -6.16 14.66 -32.04
CA ASN A 259 -5.02 15.52 -31.71
C ASN A 259 -4.57 15.43 -30.23
N HIS A 260 -4.89 14.32 -29.54
CA HIS A 260 -4.56 14.04 -28.12
C HIS A 260 -5.13 15.01 -27.06
N ILE A 261 -6.05 15.89 -27.41
CA ILE A 261 -6.72 16.80 -26.47
C ILE A 261 -7.80 16.01 -25.70
N THR A 262 -7.71 15.94 -24.37
CA THR A 262 -8.73 15.28 -23.56
C THR A 262 -10.03 16.10 -23.52
N PRO A 263 -11.20 15.52 -23.87
CA PRO A 263 -12.47 16.22 -23.73
C PRO A 263 -12.84 16.40 -22.26
N ILE A 264 -13.50 17.51 -21.93
CA ILE A 264 -13.97 17.84 -20.59
C ILE A 264 -15.50 17.75 -20.59
N SER A 265 -16.09 16.95 -19.70
CA SER A 265 -17.54 16.94 -19.52
C SER A 265 -18.00 18.21 -18.79
N LEU A 266 -18.96 18.94 -19.33
CA LEU A 266 -19.36 20.25 -18.81
C LEU A 266 -20.72 20.23 -18.11
N ILE A 267 -20.86 21.02 -17.05
CA ILE A 267 -22.15 21.38 -16.45
C ILE A 267 -22.25 22.91 -16.46
N LEU A 268 -22.97 23.47 -17.44
CA LEU A 268 -23.08 24.91 -17.67
C LEU A 268 -24.30 25.49 -16.91
N TYR A 269 -24.04 26.43 -16.01
CA TYR A 269 -25.04 27.31 -15.39
C TYR A 269 -24.94 28.70 -16.02
N LYS A 270 -25.97 29.08 -16.78
CA LYS A 270 -26.16 30.48 -17.20
C LYS A 270 -26.58 31.31 -15.98
N ILE A 271 -25.94 32.46 -15.80
CA ILE A 271 -26.32 33.46 -14.79
C ILE A 271 -27.14 34.55 -15.51
N ASP A 272 -28.41 34.71 -15.13
CA ASP A 272 -29.31 35.72 -15.70
C ASP A 272 -29.00 37.12 -15.11
N ASP A 273 -28.62 38.05 -15.98
CA ASP A 273 -28.26 39.43 -15.62
C ASP A 273 -29.45 40.35 -15.38
N SER A 274 -30.67 39.94 -15.74
CA SER A 274 -31.90 40.70 -15.43
C SER A 274 -32.31 40.59 -13.96
N LEU A 275 -31.78 39.60 -13.23
CA LEU A 275 -32.11 39.34 -11.83
C LEU A 275 -31.48 40.38 -10.90
N ARG A 276 -32.32 41.05 -10.09
CA ARG A 276 -31.85 41.98 -9.06
C ARG A 276 -31.02 41.24 -8.00
N GLY A 277 -29.96 41.88 -7.49
CA GLY A 277 -28.92 41.25 -6.65
C GLY A 277 -29.39 40.22 -5.61
N GLN A 278 -30.38 40.55 -4.77
CA GLN A 278 -30.87 39.59 -3.75
C GLN A 278 -31.52 38.32 -4.36
N GLN A 279 -32.21 38.45 -5.50
CA GLN A 279 -32.77 37.31 -6.25
C GLN A 279 -31.66 36.53 -6.98
N LYS A 280 -30.68 37.23 -7.57
CA LYS A 280 -29.51 36.64 -8.22
C LYS A 280 -28.67 35.82 -7.23
N ARG A 281 -28.37 36.39 -6.05
CA ARG A 281 -27.69 35.72 -4.92
C ARG A 281 -28.47 34.52 -4.38
N ALA A 282 -29.81 34.59 -4.34
CA ALA A 282 -30.65 33.44 -3.97
C ALA A 282 -30.66 32.33 -5.05
N PHE A 283 -30.53 32.68 -6.33
CA PHE A 283 -30.35 31.72 -7.43
C PHE A 283 -28.96 31.06 -7.37
N LEU A 284 -27.89 31.86 -7.26
CA LEU A 284 -26.51 31.37 -7.12
C LEU A 284 -26.36 30.43 -5.92
N ARG A 285 -26.92 30.77 -4.76
CA ARG A 285 -26.91 29.87 -3.58
C ARG A 285 -27.63 28.55 -3.83
N ARG A 286 -28.71 28.51 -4.63
CA ARG A 286 -29.41 27.27 -5.01
C ARG A 286 -28.66 26.44 -6.05
N ALA A 287 -27.86 27.06 -6.91
CA ALA A 287 -26.98 26.36 -7.84
C ALA A 287 -25.78 25.74 -7.09
N LEU A 288 -25.06 26.56 -6.31
CA LEU A 288 -23.88 26.14 -5.56
C LEU A 288 -24.19 25.09 -4.47
N ALA A 289 -25.35 25.18 -3.80
CA ALA A 289 -25.77 24.19 -2.81
C ALA A 289 -26.00 22.77 -3.37
N GLN A 290 -26.07 22.58 -4.69
CA GLN A 290 -26.11 21.24 -5.31
C GLN A 290 -24.74 20.55 -5.29
N PHE A 291 -23.67 21.32 -5.14
CA PHE A 291 -22.29 20.87 -5.15
C PHE A 291 -21.61 20.90 -3.76
N ALA A 292 -22.21 21.61 -2.80
CA ALA A 292 -21.69 21.73 -1.44
C ALA A 292 -21.39 20.35 -0.79
N PRO A 293 -20.30 20.22 -0.02
CA PRO A 293 -19.84 18.92 0.49
C PRO A 293 -20.78 18.34 1.55
N ASN A 294 -21.18 17.07 1.37
CA ASN A 294 -21.80 16.30 2.43
C ASN A 294 -20.75 15.84 3.45
N LYS A 295 -21.11 15.79 4.74
CA LYS A 295 -20.23 15.46 5.90
C LYS A 295 -19.32 14.23 5.77
N HIS A 296 -19.57 13.34 4.80
CA HIS A 296 -18.85 12.07 4.64
C HIS A 296 -18.25 11.84 3.24
N GLU A 297 -18.43 12.76 2.27
CA GLU A 297 -17.84 12.66 0.93
C GLU A 297 -17.42 14.03 0.38
N GLU A 298 -16.15 14.38 0.56
CA GLU A 298 -15.48 15.41 -0.24
C GLU A 298 -15.22 14.89 -1.67
N LYS A 299 -16.11 15.21 -2.59
CA LYS A 299 -15.91 14.98 -4.03
C LYS A 299 -14.97 16.04 -4.59
N ARG A 300 -14.12 15.65 -5.54
CA ARG A 300 -13.27 16.61 -6.28
C ARG A 300 -14.11 17.27 -7.37
N GLN A 301 -14.30 18.58 -7.31
CA GLN A 301 -15.02 19.37 -8.31
C GLN A 301 -14.10 20.45 -8.88
N GLN A 302 -14.34 20.82 -10.14
CA GLN A 302 -13.53 21.77 -10.89
C GLN A 302 -14.48 22.86 -11.40
N PHE A 303 -14.25 24.10 -10.99
CA PHE A 303 -15.13 25.23 -11.21
C PHE A 303 -14.45 26.28 -12.10
N LEU A 304 -15.11 26.63 -13.20
CA LEU A 304 -14.76 27.76 -14.06
C LEU A 304 -15.79 28.86 -13.85
N VAL A 305 -15.37 30.05 -13.46
CA VAL A 305 -16.26 31.19 -13.22
C VAL A 305 -15.86 32.33 -14.15
N VAL A 306 -16.82 32.79 -14.94
CA VAL A 306 -16.65 33.81 -15.99
C VAL A 306 -17.78 34.82 -15.81
N SER A 307 -17.61 35.72 -14.86
CA SER A 307 -18.71 36.56 -14.37
C SER A 307 -18.22 37.88 -13.82
N ALA A 308 -18.96 38.95 -14.08
CA ALA A 308 -18.80 40.23 -13.40
C ALA A 308 -19.17 40.15 -11.91
N PHE A 309 -19.86 39.10 -11.49
CA PHE A 309 -20.38 38.87 -10.13
C PHE A 309 -19.56 37.82 -9.36
N HIS A 310 -18.26 37.71 -9.66
CA HIS A 310 -17.36 36.75 -9.02
C HIS A 310 -17.22 36.96 -7.51
N GLU A 311 -17.31 38.20 -7.01
CA GLU A 311 -17.32 38.51 -5.57
C GLU A 311 -18.47 37.81 -4.83
N ASP A 312 -19.71 37.95 -5.33
CA ASP A 312 -20.91 37.27 -4.80
C ASP A 312 -20.73 35.74 -4.82
N ILE A 313 -20.14 35.19 -5.89
CA ILE A 313 -19.91 33.75 -6.04
C ILE A 313 -18.90 33.25 -4.98
N ILE A 314 -17.84 34.01 -4.71
CA ILE A 314 -16.83 33.70 -3.69
C ILE A 314 -17.47 33.71 -2.29
N GLU A 315 -18.21 34.76 -1.92
CA GLU A 315 -18.86 34.86 -0.60
C GLU A 315 -19.92 33.75 -0.39
N ILE A 316 -20.66 33.38 -1.43
CA ILE A 316 -21.62 32.27 -1.36
C ILE A 316 -20.89 30.92 -1.22
N ALA A 317 -19.78 30.71 -1.93
CA ALA A 317 -18.99 29.47 -1.85
C ALA A 317 -18.28 29.32 -0.49
N GLU A 318 -17.82 30.42 0.12
CA GLU A 318 -17.32 30.48 1.50
C GLU A 318 -18.42 30.05 2.48
N THR A 319 -19.60 30.66 2.43
CA THR A 319 -20.75 30.31 3.30
C THR A 319 -21.43 28.97 2.98
N LEU A 320 -20.81 28.14 2.13
CA LEU A 320 -21.16 26.76 1.82
C LEU A 320 -19.97 25.79 2.00
N ASN A 321 -18.84 26.27 2.53
CA ASN A 321 -17.59 25.52 2.73
C ASN A 321 -17.08 24.79 1.46
N MET A 322 -17.26 25.40 0.28
CA MET A 322 -16.89 24.78 -1.00
C MET A 322 -15.40 24.97 -1.38
N PHE A 323 -14.67 25.75 -0.59
CA PHE A 323 -13.23 25.91 -0.67
C PHE A 323 -12.52 24.89 0.23
N HIS A 324 -12.14 23.75 -0.35
CA HIS A 324 -11.40 22.69 0.35
C HIS A 324 -10.43 21.98 -0.61
N VAL A 325 -9.54 21.15 -0.04
CA VAL A 325 -8.44 20.46 -0.74
C VAL A 325 -8.87 19.67 -1.99
N GLY A 326 -10.13 19.22 -2.05
CA GLY A 326 -10.68 18.50 -3.19
C GLY A 326 -11.05 19.37 -4.39
N ASN A 327 -11.37 20.65 -4.17
CA ASN A 327 -11.97 21.53 -5.17
C ASN A 327 -10.96 22.50 -5.78
N GLN A 328 -11.17 22.86 -7.05
CA GLN A 328 -10.33 23.77 -7.83
C GLN A 328 -11.21 24.85 -8.45
N TRP A 329 -10.87 26.12 -8.22
CA TRP A 329 -11.62 27.28 -8.70
C TRP A 329 -10.75 28.17 -9.58
N MET A 330 -11.19 28.39 -10.82
CA MET A 330 -10.56 29.30 -11.77
C MET A 330 -11.53 30.44 -12.10
N PHE A 331 -11.22 31.65 -11.66
CA PHE A 331 -12.02 32.86 -11.90
C PHE A 331 -11.42 33.68 -13.03
N PHE A 332 -12.21 34.05 -14.04
CA PHE A 332 -11.84 34.96 -15.11
C PHE A 332 -12.45 36.34 -14.85
N VAL A 333 -11.60 37.31 -14.55
CA VAL A 333 -12.01 38.68 -14.22
C VAL A 333 -12.04 39.53 -15.50
N LEU A 334 -13.26 39.81 -15.96
CA LEU A 334 -13.57 40.55 -17.20
C LEU A 334 -13.91 42.03 -16.93
N ASP A 335 -13.32 42.65 -15.89
CA ASP A 335 -13.62 44.06 -15.58
C ASP A 335 -13.16 44.98 -16.73
N LYS A 336 -14.09 45.80 -17.23
CA LYS A 336 -13.86 46.76 -18.33
C LYS A 336 -13.23 48.06 -17.83
N VAL A 337 -13.05 48.22 -16.52
CA VAL A 337 -12.36 49.36 -15.89
C VAL A 337 -11.03 48.89 -15.32
N ARG A 338 -9.94 49.60 -15.63
CA ARG A 338 -8.67 49.46 -14.90
C ARG A 338 -8.81 49.99 -13.48
N ARG A 339 -9.35 49.15 -12.60
CA ARG A 339 -9.09 49.15 -11.16
C ARG A 339 -7.98 48.15 -10.89
N ASP A 340 -7.13 48.44 -9.92
CA ASP A 340 -6.15 47.46 -9.44
C ASP A 340 -6.90 46.36 -8.68
N PHE A 341 -7.29 45.29 -9.39
CA PHE A 341 -7.91 44.11 -8.78
C PHE A 341 -6.88 43.43 -7.88
N ASP A 342 -7.04 43.59 -6.57
CA ASP A 342 -6.28 42.85 -5.55
C ASP A 342 -7.09 41.63 -5.10
N ALA A 343 -6.66 40.45 -5.55
CA ALA A 343 -7.25 39.18 -5.19
C ALA A 343 -7.35 38.98 -3.66
N ALA A 344 -6.41 39.52 -2.88
CA ALA A 344 -6.41 39.39 -1.42
C ALA A 344 -7.54 40.19 -0.73
N THR A 345 -8.08 41.23 -1.38
CA THR A 345 -9.23 41.98 -0.84
C THR A 345 -10.53 41.18 -0.99
N VAL A 346 -10.78 40.63 -2.18
CA VAL A 346 -11.97 39.83 -2.50
C VAL A 346 -12.00 38.51 -1.73
N THR A 347 -10.83 37.93 -1.42
CA THR A 347 -10.72 36.62 -0.75
C THR A 347 -10.25 36.69 0.71
N SER A 348 -10.52 37.78 1.41
CA SER A 348 -9.99 38.08 2.76
C SER A 348 -10.21 37.02 3.87
N ASN A 349 -11.19 36.11 3.70
CA ASN A 349 -11.54 35.07 4.66
C ASN A 349 -11.08 33.64 4.27
N LEU A 350 -10.21 33.44 3.27
CA LEU A 350 -9.87 32.07 2.82
C LEU A 350 -9.33 31.16 3.93
N ASP A 351 -10.03 30.04 4.12
CA ASP A 351 -9.61 28.91 4.94
C ASP A 351 -8.47 28.10 4.29
N GLU A 352 -7.77 27.34 5.12
CA GLU A 352 -6.70 26.44 4.69
C GLU A 352 -7.18 25.36 3.69
N GLY A 353 -6.34 25.06 2.71
CA GLY A 353 -6.62 24.02 1.72
C GLY A 353 -7.47 24.46 0.53
N ALA A 354 -7.95 25.71 0.49
CA ALA A 354 -8.61 26.29 -0.66
C ALA A 354 -7.67 26.38 -1.88
N ASN A 355 -8.08 25.87 -3.04
CA ASN A 355 -7.33 26.01 -4.29
C ASN A 355 -8.08 26.99 -5.22
N ILE A 356 -7.61 28.24 -5.28
CA ILE A 356 -8.19 29.31 -6.10
C ILE A 356 -7.12 29.92 -6.99
N ALA A 357 -7.44 30.15 -8.25
CA ALA A 357 -6.65 30.92 -9.19
C ALA A 357 -7.52 31.96 -9.92
N PHE A 358 -6.91 33.09 -10.27
CA PHE A 358 -7.50 34.18 -11.02
C PHE A 358 -6.76 34.35 -12.35
N ALA A 359 -7.50 34.48 -13.44
CA ALA A 359 -7.04 35.03 -14.70
C ALA A 359 -7.52 36.48 -14.78
N LEU A 360 -6.56 37.41 -14.84
CA LEU A 360 -6.78 38.86 -14.84
C LEU A 360 -6.44 39.41 -16.23
N ASN A 361 -7.35 40.18 -16.82
CA ASN A 361 -7.10 40.82 -18.11
C ASN A 361 -6.17 42.03 -17.93
N GLU A 362 -4.98 41.99 -18.54
CA GLU A 362 -4.00 43.09 -18.58
C GLU A 362 -4.03 43.88 -19.91
N THR A 363 -4.92 43.51 -20.84
CA THR A 363 -4.90 43.94 -22.23
C THR A 363 -4.86 45.46 -22.40
N MET A 364 -4.03 45.92 -23.33
CA MET A 364 -3.82 47.34 -23.57
C MET A 364 -4.78 47.86 -24.67
N PRO A 365 -5.55 48.93 -24.41
CA PRO A 365 -6.60 49.40 -25.33
C PRO A 365 -6.09 50.12 -26.59
N ASP A 366 -4.79 50.43 -26.66
CA ASP A 366 -4.13 51.09 -27.79
C ASP A 366 -3.44 50.05 -28.70
N CYS A 367 -4.15 48.97 -29.03
CA CYS A 367 -3.59 47.90 -29.85
C CYS A 367 -3.90 48.03 -31.34
N GLN A 368 -2.91 47.69 -32.17
CA GLN A 368 -3.04 47.56 -33.61
C GLN A 368 -2.73 46.13 -34.04
N ASP A 369 -3.61 45.19 -33.67
CA ASP A 369 -3.63 43.80 -34.14
C ASP A 369 -3.90 43.75 -35.65
N THR A 370 -2.87 44.10 -36.43
CA THR A 370 -2.89 44.07 -37.89
C THR A 370 -1.99 42.93 -38.36
N LEU A 371 -2.51 42.12 -39.29
CA LEU A 371 -1.81 40.99 -39.88
C LEU A 371 -0.42 41.37 -40.44
N ASN A 372 -0.28 42.56 -41.03
CA ASN A 372 1.01 43.07 -41.50
C ASN A 372 2.05 43.26 -40.38
N CYS A 373 1.61 43.59 -39.17
CA CYS A 373 2.46 43.79 -38.00
C CYS A 373 2.98 42.44 -37.49
N THR A 374 2.09 41.44 -37.31
CA THR A 374 2.49 40.08 -36.89
C THR A 374 3.36 39.39 -37.93
N ILE A 375 3.08 39.55 -39.23
CA ILE A 375 3.95 39.11 -40.33
C ILE A 375 5.37 39.70 -40.21
N SER A 376 5.47 40.99 -39.89
CA SER A 376 6.75 41.68 -39.71
C SER A 376 7.54 41.12 -38.52
N GLU A 377 6.91 41.01 -37.34
CA GLU A 377 7.56 40.46 -36.15
C GLU A 377 8.00 39.01 -36.32
N LEU A 378 7.20 38.17 -36.99
CA LEU A 378 7.54 36.77 -37.25
C LEU A 378 8.66 36.61 -38.27
N SER A 379 8.63 37.42 -39.34
CA SER A 379 9.69 37.45 -40.36
C SER A 379 11.01 37.91 -39.74
N LEU A 380 10.97 38.94 -38.89
CA LEU A 380 12.13 39.45 -38.18
C LEU A 380 12.66 38.44 -37.16
N ALA A 381 11.80 37.86 -36.32
CA ALA A 381 12.21 36.82 -35.37
C ALA A 381 12.85 35.62 -36.06
N LEU A 382 12.30 35.14 -37.19
CA LEU A 382 12.87 34.03 -37.96
C LEU A 382 14.22 34.38 -38.58
N VAL A 383 14.33 35.53 -39.25
CA VAL A 383 15.58 35.96 -39.91
C VAL A 383 16.68 36.26 -38.88
N THR A 384 16.35 36.91 -37.75
CA THR A 384 17.30 37.12 -36.64
C THR A 384 17.73 35.81 -35.99
N SER A 385 16.81 34.84 -35.80
CA SER A 385 17.15 33.52 -35.24
C SER A 385 18.06 32.73 -36.16
N ILE A 386 17.80 32.75 -37.48
CA ILE A 386 18.70 32.17 -38.49
C ILE A 386 20.05 32.89 -38.45
N SER A 387 20.09 34.22 -38.47
CA SER A 387 21.34 34.98 -38.49
C SER A 387 22.17 34.86 -37.20
N LYS A 388 21.54 34.57 -36.05
CA LYS A 388 22.25 34.24 -34.80
C LYS A 388 22.92 32.88 -34.92
N MET A 389 22.14 31.88 -35.32
CA MET A 389 22.61 30.50 -35.51
C MET A 389 23.65 30.38 -36.64
N THR A 390 23.62 31.19 -37.70
CA THR A 390 24.68 31.18 -38.73
C THR A 390 26.01 31.71 -38.20
N VAL A 391 26.00 32.78 -37.39
CA VAL A 391 27.19 33.31 -36.72
C VAL A 391 27.73 32.33 -35.68
N GLU A 392 26.86 31.57 -35.01
CA GLU A 392 27.25 30.51 -34.08
C GLU A 392 27.85 29.30 -34.82
N GLU A 393 27.28 28.85 -35.95
CA GLU A 393 27.95 27.85 -36.82
C GLU A 393 29.31 28.35 -37.32
N GLU A 394 29.42 29.62 -37.73
CA GLU A 394 30.66 30.23 -38.24
C GLU A 394 31.77 30.28 -37.17
N SER A 395 31.43 30.67 -35.93
CA SER A 395 32.38 30.72 -34.82
C SER A 395 32.93 29.34 -34.43
N ILE A 396 32.08 28.30 -34.41
CA ILE A 396 32.45 26.95 -34.02
C ILE A 396 33.28 26.28 -35.14
N TYR A 397 32.88 26.47 -36.40
CA TYR A 397 33.62 25.96 -37.55
C TYR A 397 35.03 26.57 -37.68
N GLY A 398 35.23 27.81 -37.23
CA GLY A 398 36.53 28.47 -37.22
C GLY A 398 37.56 27.90 -36.23
N GLU A 399 37.13 27.11 -35.24
CA GLU A 399 37.99 26.58 -34.16
C GLU A 399 38.23 25.06 -34.23
N ILE A 400 37.54 24.34 -35.14
CA ILE A 400 37.39 22.87 -35.12
C ILE A 400 37.69 22.25 -36.50
N SER A 401 38.11 20.98 -36.57
CA SER A 401 38.37 20.31 -37.84
C SER A 401 37.10 19.86 -38.59
N ASP A 402 37.17 19.68 -39.91
CA ASP A 402 36.04 19.24 -40.75
C ASP A 402 35.41 17.92 -40.26
N GLU A 403 36.22 16.97 -39.79
CA GLU A 403 35.79 15.66 -39.30
C GLU A 403 35.04 15.76 -37.97
N GLU A 404 35.50 16.63 -37.08
CA GLU A 404 34.83 16.92 -35.81
C GLU A 404 33.55 17.74 -36.05
N TRP A 405 33.59 18.72 -36.94
CA TRP A 405 32.45 19.54 -37.35
C TRP A 405 31.28 18.70 -37.87
N GLU A 406 31.54 17.78 -38.81
CA GLU A 406 30.52 16.87 -39.33
C GLU A 406 29.90 15.95 -38.25
N SER A 407 30.60 15.76 -37.12
CA SER A 407 30.12 14.97 -35.97
C SER A 407 29.31 15.76 -34.93
N ILE A 408 29.54 17.07 -34.81
CA ILE A 408 28.87 17.95 -33.83
C ILE A 408 27.75 18.82 -34.43
N ARG A 409 27.77 19.07 -35.75
CA ARG A 409 26.77 19.91 -36.43
C ARG A 409 25.34 19.44 -36.16
N PHE A 410 24.45 20.40 -35.89
CA PHE A 410 23.06 20.12 -35.58
C PHE A 410 22.35 19.33 -36.69
N THR A 411 21.66 18.25 -36.31
CA THR A 411 20.67 17.60 -37.17
C THR A 411 19.56 18.58 -37.55
N LYS A 412 18.81 18.29 -38.62
CA LYS A 412 17.69 19.15 -39.05
C LYS A 412 16.63 19.36 -37.95
N GLN A 413 16.42 18.36 -37.07
CA GLN A 413 15.46 18.44 -35.97
C GLN A 413 15.99 19.28 -34.80
N GLU A 414 17.29 19.23 -34.51
CA GLU A 414 17.92 20.11 -33.51
C GLU A 414 17.91 21.56 -34.02
N LYS A 415 18.24 21.82 -35.29
CA LYS A 415 18.09 23.15 -35.91
C LYS A 415 16.65 23.67 -35.81
N GLN A 416 15.64 22.82 -36.04
CA GLN A 416 14.23 23.18 -35.89
C GLN A 416 13.87 23.58 -34.44
N ALA A 417 14.46 22.92 -33.44
CA ALA A 417 14.25 23.25 -32.03
C ALA A 417 14.96 24.56 -31.66
N GLU A 418 16.23 24.73 -32.02
CA GLU A 418 17.05 25.89 -31.68
C GLU A 418 16.49 27.19 -32.29
N ILE A 419 16.09 27.17 -33.57
CA ILE A 419 15.41 28.31 -34.22
C ILE A 419 14.10 28.65 -33.47
N LEU A 420 13.33 27.63 -33.08
CA LEU A 420 12.05 27.84 -32.39
C LEU A 420 12.24 28.38 -30.96
N GLU A 421 13.36 28.08 -30.31
CA GLU A 421 13.73 28.64 -29.01
C GLU A 421 14.17 30.11 -29.15
N TYR A 422 15.09 30.40 -30.07
CA TYR A 422 15.54 31.78 -30.35
C TYR A 422 14.40 32.68 -30.84
N MET A 423 13.47 32.15 -31.64
CA MET A 423 12.27 32.88 -32.04
C MET A 423 11.38 33.22 -30.83
N LYS A 424 11.16 32.27 -29.91
CA LYS A 424 10.34 32.52 -28.71
C LYS A 424 10.98 33.58 -27.81
N ASP A 425 12.28 33.49 -27.55
CA ASP A 425 12.98 34.47 -26.70
C ASP A 425 13.06 35.85 -27.37
N TYR A 426 13.29 35.92 -28.68
CA TYR A 426 13.22 37.18 -29.42
C TYR A 426 11.83 37.82 -29.32
N LEU A 427 10.77 37.05 -29.56
CA LEU A 427 9.38 37.52 -29.49
C LEU A 427 8.98 37.92 -28.05
N LYS A 428 9.41 37.15 -27.04
CA LYS A 428 9.18 37.43 -25.62
C LYS A 428 9.83 38.75 -25.16
N ALA A 429 10.94 39.15 -25.77
CA ALA A 429 11.63 40.41 -25.47
C ALA A 429 11.17 41.61 -26.31
N ASN A 430 10.81 41.38 -27.60
CA ASN A 430 10.66 42.46 -28.58
C ASN A 430 9.26 42.65 -29.17
N ALA A 431 8.33 41.71 -28.98
CA ALA A 431 7.00 41.79 -29.60
C ALA A 431 6.11 42.90 -29.02
N LYS A 432 5.36 43.53 -29.91
CA LYS A 432 4.49 44.70 -29.68
C LYS A 432 3.16 44.57 -30.41
N CYS A 433 3.13 43.91 -31.58
CA CYS A 433 1.94 43.85 -32.44
C CYS A 433 0.76 43.12 -31.77
N SER A 434 0.97 41.89 -31.32
CA SER A 434 -0.03 41.05 -30.63
C SER A 434 0.44 40.57 -29.26
N SER A 435 1.30 41.38 -28.61
CA SER A 435 1.64 41.27 -27.18
C SER A 435 0.72 42.10 -26.28
N CYS A 436 -0.13 42.93 -26.90
CA CYS A 436 -1.08 43.81 -26.22
C CYS A 436 -2.20 43.03 -25.52
N ALA A 437 -2.67 41.95 -26.14
CA ALA A 437 -3.63 41.00 -25.62
C ALA A 437 -2.93 40.08 -24.61
N ARG A 438 -3.28 40.23 -23.33
CA ARG A 438 -2.47 39.67 -22.23
C ARG A 438 -3.33 39.35 -21.01
N TRP A 439 -3.19 38.13 -20.50
CA TRP A 439 -3.89 37.68 -19.30
C TRP A 439 -2.90 37.17 -18.25
N ARG A 440 -2.86 37.78 -17.06
CA ARG A 440 -2.02 37.36 -15.92
C ARG A 440 -2.71 36.23 -15.14
N ILE A 441 -1.96 35.21 -14.72
CA ILE A 441 -2.46 34.17 -13.80
C ILE A 441 -1.88 34.38 -12.41
N GLU A 442 -2.76 34.51 -11.43
CA GLU A 442 -2.43 34.45 -10.00
C GLU A 442 -3.06 33.23 -9.35
N THR A 443 -2.39 32.65 -8.36
CA THR A 443 -2.92 31.52 -7.56
C THR A 443 -2.71 31.74 -6.07
N ALA A 444 -3.67 31.29 -5.27
CA ALA A 444 -3.59 31.34 -3.81
C ALA A 444 -2.79 30.15 -3.28
N ILE A 445 -1.62 30.42 -2.70
CA ILE A 445 -0.90 29.46 -1.84
C ILE A 445 -1.56 29.49 -0.46
N THR A 446 -2.31 28.45 -0.12
CA THR A 446 -3.07 28.36 1.15
C THR A 446 -2.59 27.21 2.05
N TRP A 447 -2.00 26.14 1.48
CA TRP A 447 -1.67 24.95 2.27
C TRP A 447 -0.47 25.21 3.19
N GLY A 448 -0.67 25.12 4.51
CA GLY A 448 0.39 25.25 5.53
C GLY A 448 0.87 26.68 5.84
N LYS A 449 0.45 27.69 5.08
CA LYS A 449 0.87 29.09 5.26
C LYS A 449 0.47 29.68 6.62
N SER A 450 -0.66 29.23 7.19
CA SER A 450 -1.08 29.57 8.56
C SER A 450 -0.06 29.13 9.62
N GLN A 451 0.55 27.95 9.46
CA GLN A 451 1.52 27.36 10.40
C GLN A 451 2.88 28.07 10.26
N GLU A 452 3.31 28.32 9.01
CA GLU A 452 4.51 29.10 8.70
C GLU A 452 4.46 30.49 9.34
N ASN A 453 3.37 31.25 9.14
CA ASN A 453 3.28 32.63 9.63
C ASN A 453 3.09 32.73 11.16
N ARG A 454 2.49 31.73 11.81
CA ARG A 454 2.44 31.65 13.29
C ARG A 454 3.82 31.47 13.92
N ARG A 455 4.71 30.72 13.26
CA ARG A 455 6.07 30.44 13.77
C ARG A 455 6.90 31.71 14.03
N TYR A 456 6.59 32.81 13.36
CA TYR A 456 7.31 34.08 13.45
C TYR A 456 6.67 35.15 14.37
N ARG A 457 5.54 34.88 15.05
CA ARG A 457 4.88 35.87 15.94
C ARG A 457 4.38 35.29 17.26
N ALA A 458 4.80 35.90 18.36
CA ALA A 458 4.33 35.59 19.72
C ALA A 458 3.09 36.39 20.18
N THR A 459 2.62 37.35 19.37
CA THR A 459 1.51 38.26 19.72
C THR A 459 0.46 38.35 18.60
N PRO A 460 -0.83 38.09 18.87
CA PRO A 460 -1.88 38.21 17.86
C PRO A 460 -2.28 39.68 17.63
N THR A 461 -1.88 40.21 16.48
CA THR A 461 -2.37 41.50 15.96
C THR A 461 -3.76 41.34 15.33
N ARG A 462 -4.63 42.36 15.37
CA ARG A 462 -6.02 42.28 14.83
C ARG A 462 -6.08 41.91 13.35
N ASP A 463 -5.04 42.20 12.59
CA ASP A 463 -4.98 42.01 11.12
C ASP A 463 -4.52 40.60 10.71
N ALA A 464 -4.37 39.67 11.67
CA ALA A 464 -3.81 38.33 11.45
C ALA A 464 -4.68 37.36 10.62
N LYS A 465 -5.82 37.80 10.07
CA LYS A 465 -6.65 36.98 9.16
C LYS A 465 -6.15 36.98 7.72
N ASN A 466 -5.80 38.15 7.17
CA ASN A 466 -5.34 38.34 5.79
C ASN A 466 -3.89 37.83 5.55
N GLN A 467 -3.44 36.85 6.35
CA GLN A 467 -2.05 36.34 6.38
C GLN A 467 -2.00 34.80 6.48
N ASN A 468 -3.12 34.10 6.26
CA ASN A 468 -3.15 32.63 6.18
C ASN A 468 -2.81 32.09 4.77
N PHE A 469 -2.71 32.97 3.78
CA PHE A 469 -2.48 32.63 2.36
C PHE A 469 -1.66 33.73 1.67
N GLU A 470 -1.14 33.42 0.49
CA GLU A 470 -0.28 34.30 -0.31
C GLU A 470 -0.61 34.14 -1.81
N PHE A 471 -0.86 35.23 -2.54
CA PHE A 471 -1.04 35.17 -3.99
C PHE A 471 0.32 35.26 -4.71
N ILE A 472 0.59 34.33 -5.62
CA ILE A 472 1.73 34.40 -6.53
C ILE A 472 1.27 34.54 -7.98
N ASN A 473 1.97 35.39 -8.74
CA ASN A 473 1.86 35.43 -10.20
C ASN A 473 2.68 34.27 -10.79
N ILE A 474 2.01 33.35 -11.48
CA ILE A 474 2.65 32.15 -12.07
C ILE A 474 3.18 32.44 -13.48
N GLY A 475 2.59 33.41 -14.18
CA GLY A 475 2.84 33.67 -15.59
C GLY A 475 1.70 34.41 -16.27
N TYR A 476 1.73 34.41 -17.60
CA TYR A 476 0.74 35.11 -18.43
C TYR A 476 0.42 34.34 -19.71
N TRP A 477 -0.76 34.57 -20.28
CA TRP A 477 -1.12 34.19 -21.64
C TRP A 477 -0.94 35.35 -22.61
N SER A 478 -0.67 35.02 -23.88
CA SER A 478 -0.69 35.92 -25.04
C SER A 478 -1.08 35.16 -26.32
N PRO A 479 -1.73 35.78 -27.33
CA PRO A 479 -1.98 35.15 -28.62
C PRO A 479 -0.69 34.66 -29.29
N LEU A 480 0.42 35.36 -29.07
CA LEU A 480 1.71 35.06 -29.67
C LEU A 480 2.33 33.74 -29.16
N LEU A 481 2.49 33.58 -27.84
CA LEU A 481 3.23 32.46 -27.23
C LEU A 481 2.35 31.41 -26.53
N GLY A 482 1.06 31.70 -26.33
CA GLY A 482 0.20 30.95 -25.42
C GLY A 482 0.52 31.31 -23.98
N PHE A 483 0.39 30.36 -23.05
CA PHE A 483 0.79 30.58 -21.66
C PHE A 483 2.31 30.44 -21.49
N VAL A 484 2.92 31.45 -20.88
CA VAL A 484 4.30 31.46 -20.42
C VAL A 484 4.27 31.42 -18.90
N CYS A 485 4.13 30.21 -18.36
CA CYS A 485 4.00 29.93 -16.92
C CYS A 485 5.26 29.26 -16.36
N GLN A 486 5.60 29.58 -15.11
CA GLN A 486 6.71 28.96 -14.37
C GLN A 486 6.28 27.71 -13.59
N GLU A 487 4.99 27.63 -13.21
CA GLU A 487 4.37 26.52 -12.48
C GLU A 487 2.98 26.19 -13.06
N LEU A 488 2.28 25.21 -12.51
CA LEU A 488 0.87 24.95 -12.81
C LEU A 488 -0.05 25.99 -12.14
N ALA A 489 -1.25 26.21 -12.71
CA ALA A 489 -2.29 27.09 -12.16
C ALA A 489 -2.69 26.74 -10.70
N PHE A 490 -2.52 25.48 -10.29
CA PHE A 490 -2.86 24.96 -8.97
C PHE A 490 -1.67 24.14 -8.42
N PRO A 491 -0.58 24.77 -7.95
CA PRO A 491 0.68 24.10 -7.65
C PRO A 491 0.56 23.05 -6.54
N HIS A 492 -0.41 23.22 -5.63
CA HIS A 492 -0.68 22.26 -4.55
C HIS A 492 -1.15 20.86 -5.02
N ILE A 493 -1.67 20.71 -6.25
CA ILE A 493 -2.10 19.40 -6.77
C ILE A 493 -0.89 18.46 -6.96
N GLU A 494 0.24 19.01 -7.38
CA GLU A 494 1.46 18.25 -7.71
C GLU A 494 2.53 18.42 -6.62
N HIS A 495 2.83 19.66 -6.23
CA HIS A 495 3.91 19.96 -5.27
C HIS A 495 3.46 19.92 -3.80
N HIS A 496 2.16 19.69 -3.55
CA HIS A 496 1.55 19.55 -2.23
C HIS A 496 1.93 20.71 -1.28
N PHE A 497 2.57 20.44 -0.14
CA PHE A 497 2.95 21.46 0.85
C PHE A 497 4.28 22.19 0.55
N ARG A 498 4.89 22.00 -0.63
CA ARG A 498 6.09 22.75 -1.09
C ARG A 498 7.26 22.79 -0.09
N ASN A 499 7.44 21.73 0.72
CA ASN A 499 8.42 21.61 1.81
C ASN A 499 8.26 22.64 2.96
N ILE A 500 7.06 23.20 3.17
CA ILE A 500 6.73 24.00 4.36
C ILE A 500 6.94 23.17 5.63
N THR A 501 7.38 23.83 6.72
CA THR A 501 7.64 23.17 8.01
C THR A 501 6.40 23.18 8.91
N MET A 502 5.85 22.01 9.21
CA MET A 502 4.68 21.81 10.08
C MET A 502 5.07 21.51 11.53
N ASP A 503 4.37 22.11 12.49
CA ASP A 503 4.51 21.76 13.91
C ASP A 503 3.56 20.61 14.27
N ILE A 504 4.11 19.54 14.86
CA ILE A 504 3.43 18.27 15.16
C ILE A 504 3.58 17.95 16.65
N VAL A 505 2.46 17.76 17.36
CA VAL A 505 2.47 17.40 18.79
C VAL A 505 2.49 15.88 18.99
N THR A 506 3.24 15.39 19.97
CA THR A 506 3.37 13.96 20.26
C THR A 506 3.71 13.69 21.74
N VAL A 507 3.82 12.41 22.12
CA VAL A 507 4.14 11.91 23.46
C VAL A 507 5.05 10.69 23.36
N HIS A 508 5.86 10.40 24.39
CA HIS A 508 6.63 9.15 24.46
C HIS A 508 5.73 8.01 24.95
N ASN A 509 5.40 7.05 24.07
CA ASN A 509 4.55 5.89 24.34
C ASN A 509 4.98 4.66 23.50
N PRO A 510 5.99 3.87 23.92
CA PRO A 510 6.43 2.67 23.22
C PRO A 510 5.33 1.60 23.16
N PRO A 511 5.15 0.86 22.05
CA PRO A 511 5.96 0.84 20.81
C PRO A 511 5.52 1.86 19.74
N TRP A 512 4.48 2.67 20.01
CA TRP A 512 3.85 3.57 19.05
C TRP A 512 4.69 4.81 18.76
N GLN A 513 5.20 5.43 19.82
CA GLN A 513 6.09 6.61 19.79
C GLN A 513 7.27 6.37 20.73
N ILE A 514 8.46 6.17 20.16
CA ILE A 514 9.71 5.99 20.89
C ILE A 514 10.56 7.24 20.63
N LEU A 515 10.48 8.19 21.56
CA LEU A 515 11.22 9.45 21.50
C LEU A 515 12.51 9.34 22.30
N THR A 516 13.67 9.59 21.67
CA THR A 516 14.97 9.67 22.36
C THR A 516 15.43 11.13 22.41
N LYS A 517 15.87 11.56 23.61
CA LYS A 517 16.15 12.96 23.95
C LYS A 517 17.62 13.15 24.30
N ASN A 518 18.18 14.31 23.99
CA ASN A 518 19.46 14.74 24.52
C ASN A 518 19.36 15.19 25.98
N SER A 519 20.51 15.44 26.62
CA SER A 519 20.62 16.03 27.96
C SER A 519 19.83 17.34 28.14
N HIS A 520 19.68 18.12 27.06
CA HIS A 520 18.88 19.35 27.01
C HIS A 520 17.38 19.13 26.76
N GLY A 521 16.87 17.90 26.84
CA GLY A 521 15.45 17.55 26.66
C GLY A 521 14.96 17.50 25.19
N VAL A 522 15.70 18.10 24.25
CA VAL A 522 15.38 18.11 22.81
C VAL A 522 15.35 16.69 22.23
N ILE A 523 14.31 16.37 21.45
CA ILE A 523 14.19 15.11 20.70
C ILE A 523 15.25 15.08 19.59
N VAL A 524 16.06 14.02 19.53
CA VAL A 524 17.10 13.83 18.50
C VAL A 524 16.75 12.70 17.53
N LYS A 525 16.08 11.65 18.01
CA LYS A 525 15.66 10.52 17.18
C LYS A 525 14.33 9.96 17.67
N HIS A 526 13.42 9.79 16.72
CA HIS A 526 12.07 9.26 16.88
C HIS A 526 11.87 8.00 16.04
N THR A 527 11.33 6.95 16.67
CA THR A 527 11.02 5.65 16.07
C THR A 527 9.69 5.12 16.60
N GLY A 528 9.22 3.98 16.10
CA GLY A 528 7.90 3.42 16.46
C GLY A 528 6.83 3.69 15.41
N ILE A 529 5.74 2.95 15.47
CA ILE A 529 4.77 2.79 14.37
C ILE A 529 4.18 4.12 13.90
N VAL A 530 3.80 5.02 14.82
CA VAL A 530 3.24 6.33 14.45
C VAL A 530 4.31 7.27 13.89
N MET A 531 5.55 7.15 14.35
CA MET A 531 6.66 7.96 13.83
C MET A 531 7.04 7.57 12.41
N GLU A 532 6.92 6.29 12.03
CA GLU A 532 7.09 5.88 10.62
C GLU A 532 5.91 6.33 9.73
N ILE A 533 4.67 6.28 10.24
CA ILE A 533 3.50 6.85 9.54
C ILE A 533 3.69 8.35 9.23
N ILE A 534 4.18 9.14 10.20
CA ILE A 534 4.45 10.57 9.98
C ILE A 534 5.60 10.79 8.97
N LYS A 535 6.65 9.97 8.97
CA LYS A 535 7.75 10.05 7.97
C LYS A 535 7.27 9.78 6.55
N GLU A 536 6.40 8.80 6.34
CA GLU A 536 5.84 8.54 5.01
C GLU A 536 4.78 9.57 4.60
N LEU A 537 4.00 10.12 5.53
CA LEU A 537 3.13 11.27 5.23
C LEU A 537 3.95 12.49 4.80
N SER A 538 5.06 12.80 5.49
CA SER A 538 5.90 13.95 5.16
C SER A 538 6.59 13.80 3.79
N ARG A 539 6.99 12.57 3.43
CA ARG A 539 7.49 12.22 2.09
C ARG A 539 6.41 12.33 1.02
N ALA A 540 5.25 11.72 1.25
CA ALA A 540 4.19 11.62 0.25
C ALA A 540 3.44 12.94 0.01
N LEU A 541 3.45 13.85 0.97
CA LEU A 541 2.79 15.17 0.90
C LEU A 541 3.80 16.34 0.84
N ASN A 542 5.10 16.05 0.71
CA ASN A 542 6.18 17.04 0.56
C ASN A 542 6.14 18.16 1.63
N PHE A 543 6.19 17.78 2.91
CA PHE A 543 6.37 18.70 4.04
C PHE A 543 7.54 18.31 4.94
N SER A 544 8.17 19.30 5.56
CA SER A 544 9.09 19.10 6.69
C SER A 544 8.32 19.25 8.00
N TYR A 545 8.82 18.70 9.12
CA TYR A 545 8.13 18.84 10.41
C TYR A 545 9.04 18.97 11.61
N TYR A 546 8.51 19.62 12.66
CA TYR A 546 9.12 19.75 13.98
C TYR A 546 8.23 19.05 15.01
N LEU A 547 8.84 18.24 15.88
CA LEU A 547 8.13 17.46 16.90
C LEU A 547 8.14 18.19 18.25
N HIS A 548 6.95 18.47 18.76
CA HIS A 548 6.72 19.03 20.10
C HIS A 548 6.20 17.94 21.02
N GLU A 549 6.81 17.79 22.20
CA GLU A 549 6.37 16.81 23.19
C GLU A 549 5.48 17.46 24.24
N ALA A 550 4.24 16.99 24.37
CA ALA A 550 3.25 17.58 25.29
C ALA A 550 3.61 17.44 26.79
N SER A 551 4.65 16.68 27.13
CA SER A 551 5.16 16.57 28.50
C SER A 551 6.27 17.58 28.85
N SER A 552 6.70 18.43 27.92
CA SER A 552 7.83 19.36 28.14
C SER A 552 7.41 20.73 28.67
N TRP A 553 6.16 21.14 28.43
CA TRP A 553 5.62 22.41 28.89
C TRP A 553 5.25 22.32 30.37
N LYS A 554 6.06 22.94 31.23
CA LYS A 554 5.86 22.96 32.68
C LYS A 554 4.57 23.68 33.08
N ASP A 555 4.11 23.40 34.29
CA ASP A 555 3.06 24.18 34.95
C ASP A 555 3.63 25.52 35.40
N ASP A 556 3.14 26.61 34.78
CA ASP A 556 3.39 27.99 35.20
C ASP A 556 2.09 28.84 35.15
N THR A 557 0.95 28.20 35.41
CA THR A 557 -0.30 28.87 35.82
C THR A 557 -1.09 27.99 36.79
N SER A 558 -0.84 28.17 38.09
CA SER A 558 -1.67 27.58 39.13
C SER A 558 -3.04 28.26 39.18
N LEU A 559 -4.12 27.55 38.83
CA LEU A 559 -5.49 28.03 39.02
C LEU A 559 -6.32 27.05 39.86
N SER A 560 -6.42 27.37 41.15
CA SER A 560 -7.44 26.94 42.12
C SER A 560 -7.85 25.46 42.13
N THR A 561 -7.30 24.72 43.10
CA THR A 561 -7.97 23.56 43.71
C THR A 561 -9.28 23.96 44.40
N THR A 562 -10.41 23.94 43.67
CA THR A 562 -11.76 24.07 44.26
C THR A 562 -12.84 23.39 43.40
N ASN A 563 -13.73 22.66 44.08
CA ASN A 563 -14.99 22.07 43.61
C ASN A 563 -14.91 20.81 42.71
N ASN A 564 -15.48 19.72 43.22
CA ASN A 564 -15.63 18.42 42.55
C ASN A 564 -16.79 18.45 41.53
N ASN A 565 -16.61 19.15 40.40
CA ASN A 565 -17.62 19.25 39.34
C ASN A 565 -17.13 18.60 38.04
N GLU A 566 -17.42 17.30 37.88
CA GLU A 566 -17.71 16.58 36.61
C GLU A 566 -16.91 16.98 35.34
N SER A 567 -15.61 17.24 35.47
CA SER A 567 -14.72 17.64 34.36
C SER A 567 -13.53 16.68 34.12
N ASP A 568 -13.30 15.72 35.02
CA ASP A 568 -12.30 14.65 34.87
C ASP A 568 -12.76 13.51 33.92
N GLU A 569 -14.04 13.47 33.51
CA GLU A 569 -14.64 12.36 32.75
C GLU A 569 -14.26 12.31 31.24
N LEU A 570 -13.08 12.85 30.88
CA LEU A 570 -12.38 12.51 29.63
C LEU A 570 -11.36 11.36 29.81
N LEU A 571 -11.53 10.56 30.87
CA LEU A 571 -10.95 9.22 31.09
C LEU A 571 -11.47 8.16 30.09
N GLY A 572 -11.46 8.48 28.80
CA GLY A 572 -11.74 7.56 27.71
C GLY A 572 -10.47 6.87 27.23
N SER A 573 -10.35 5.57 27.54
CA SER A 573 -9.36 4.63 26.98
C SER A 573 -7.94 5.19 26.78
N MET A 574 -7.16 5.19 27.86
CA MET A 574 -5.83 5.76 27.87
C MET A 574 -4.80 4.66 27.59
N THR A 575 -4.26 4.62 26.36
CA THR A 575 -3.29 3.59 25.95
C THR A 575 -1.98 3.59 26.77
N PHE A 576 -1.55 4.75 27.28
CA PHE A 576 -1.45 5.03 28.73
C PHE A 576 -1.01 6.48 28.99
N ARG A 577 -1.99 7.41 29.04
CA ARG A 577 -1.85 8.88 29.06
C ARG A 577 -1.46 9.51 27.71
N ILE A 578 -2.47 9.79 26.90
CA ILE A 578 -2.51 11.06 26.17
C ILE A 578 -2.95 12.11 27.20
N PRO A 579 -2.14 13.16 27.50
CA PRO A 579 -2.58 14.25 28.36
C PRO A 579 -3.75 15.01 27.74
N TYR A 580 -4.70 15.49 28.55
CA TYR A 580 -5.76 16.41 28.11
C TYR A 580 -5.18 17.60 27.34
N ARG A 581 -3.99 18.07 27.74
CA ARG A 581 -3.21 19.11 27.07
C ARG A 581 -2.94 18.86 25.58
N VAL A 582 -2.85 17.60 25.12
CA VAL A 582 -2.73 17.29 23.67
C VAL A 582 -4.03 17.64 22.94
N VAL A 583 -5.17 17.36 23.55
CA VAL A 583 -6.49 17.70 23.00
C VAL A 583 -6.68 19.22 22.98
N GLU A 584 -6.33 19.92 24.06
CA GLU A 584 -6.29 21.39 24.15
C GLU A 584 -5.38 22.03 23.07
N MET A 585 -4.16 21.52 22.90
CA MET A 585 -3.22 21.95 21.87
C MET A 585 -3.77 21.79 20.46
N VAL A 586 -4.53 20.70 20.19
CA VAL A 586 -5.21 20.46 18.92
C VAL A 586 -6.43 21.36 18.72
N GLN A 587 -7.26 21.56 19.77
CA GLN A 587 -8.46 22.41 19.73
C GLN A 587 -8.13 23.85 19.28
N ASN A 588 -7.00 24.39 19.73
CA ASN A 588 -6.55 25.73 19.38
C ASN A 588 -5.99 25.86 17.93
N ASN A 589 -6.10 24.82 17.10
CA ASN A 589 -5.48 24.69 15.77
C ASN A 589 -3.96 24.97 15.76
N GLN A 590 -3.26 24.85 16.91
CA GLN A 590 -1.85 25.26 17.06
C GLN A 590 -0.86 24.29 16.42
N PHE A 591 -1.29 23.07 16.13
CA PHE A 591 -0.47 22.00 15.54
C PHE A 591 -1.20 21.38 14.36
N PHE A 592 -0.46 21.00 13.32
CA PHE A 592 -1.00 20.39 12.10
C PHE A 592 -1.66 19.03 12.37
N ILE A 593 -1.04 18.20 13.20
CA ILE A 593 -1.54 16.89 13.63
C ILE A 593 -0.98 16.52 15.01
N ALA A 594 -1.77 15.79 15.80
CA ALA A 594 -1.29 15.08 16.97
C ALA A 594 -0.90 13.66 16.59
N ALA A 595 0.41 13.42 16.52
CA ALA A 595 1.04 12.14 16.25
C ALA A 595 1.02 11.23 17.49
N VAL A 596 -0.18 10.96 18.01
CA VAL A 596 -0.48 10.15 19.20
C VAL A 596 -1.27 8.90 18.83
N ALA A 597 -1.11 7.81 19.60
CA ALA A 597 -1.88 6.57 19.41
C ALA A 597 -3.16 6.62 20.26
N ALA A 598 -4.19 7.29 19.73
CA ALA A 598 -5.45 7.52 20.42
C ALA A 598 -6.47 6.42 20.10
N THR A 599 -7.16 5.92 21.13
CA THR A 599 -8.33 5.05 20.94
C THR A 599 -9.48 5.86 20.34
N VAL A 600 -10.17 5.27 19.37
CA VAL A 600 -11.37 5.86 18.76
C VAL A 600 -12.58 5.60 19.65
N ASP A 601 -12.90 6.60 20.49
CA ASP A 601 -14.18 6.77 21.15
C ASP A 601 -15.28 7.19 20.13
N ASP A 602 -16.53 7.32 20.58
CA ASP A 602 -17.62 7.97 19.82
C ASP A 602 -17.16 9.33 19.23
N PRO A 603 -17.12 9.48 17.89
CA PRO A 603 -16.54 10.66 17.24
C PRO A 603 -17.45 11.89 17.29
N ASP A 604 -18.78 11.72 17.33
CA ASP A 604 -19.73 12.84 17.19
C ASP A 604 -19.78 13.74 18.43
N GLN A 605 -19.08 13.35 19.52
CA GLN A 605 -19.03 14.06 20.80
C GLN A 605 -17.64 14.66 21.10
N LYS A 606 -16.69 14.69 20.15
CA LYS A 606 -15.32 15.17 20.37
C LYS A 606 -15.05 16.52 19.68
N PRO A 607 -14.27 17.44 20.29
CA PRO A 607 -13.90 18.72 19.69
C PRO A 607 -12.73 18.63 18.68
N PHE A 608 -12.39 17.41 18.23
CA PHE A 608 -11.29 17.09 17.32
C PHE A 608 -11.68 15.89 16.45
N ASN A 609 -11.04 15.72 15.29
CA ASN A 609 -11.35 14.63 14.37
C ASN A 609 -10.29 13.51 14.45
N TYR A 610 -10.73 12.26 14.46
CA TYR A 610 -9.85 11.11 14.29
C TYR A 610 -9.50 10.88 12.81
N THR A 611 -8.30 10.37 12.52
CA THR A 611 -8.03 9.75 11.21
C THR A 611 -8.84 8.47 11.02
N MET A 612 -8.83 7.93 9.80
CA MET A 612 -9.05 6.50 9.60
C MET A 612 -8.16 5.69 10.58
N PRO A 613 -8.66 4.60 11.20
CA PRO A 613 -7.87 3.79 12.10
C PRO A 613 -6.56 3.32 11.45
N ILE A 614 -5.44 3.62 12.10
CA ILE A 614 -4.10 3.19 11.67
C ILE A 614 -3.85 1.73 12.07
N SER A 615 -4.45 1.26 13.15
CA SER A 615 -4.28 -0.09 13.68
C SER A 615 -5.52 -0.53 14.47
N VAL A 616 -5.76 -1.84 14.54
CA VAL A 616 -6.80 -2.44 15.38
C VAL A 616 -6.13 -3.35 16.40
N GLN A 617 -6.11 -2.92 17.65
CA GLN A 617 -5.61 -3.71 18.76
C GLN A 617 -6.67 -4.71 19.21
N LYS A 618 -6.21 -5.86 19.69
CA LYS A 618 -7.08 -7.02 19.96
C LYS A 618 -6.84 -7.49 21.37
N TYR A 619 -7.83 -7.39 22.25
CA TYR A 619 -7.74 -7.93 23.61
C TYR A 619 -7.72 -9.46 23.56
N SER A 620 -6.79 -10.04 24.30
CA SER A 620 -6.65 -11.46 24.53
C SER A 620 -6.22 -11.66 25.99
N PHE A 621 -5.73 -12.84 26.36
CA PHE A 621 -5.31 -13.12 27.73
C PHE A 621 -4.08 -14.04 27.77
N ILE A 622 -3.31 -13.97 28.87
CA ILE A 622 -2.22 -14.92 29.17
C ILE A 622 -2.51 -15.82 30.36
N THR A 623 -2.13 -17.07 30.21
CA THR A 623 -2.30 -18.18 31.17
C THR A 623 -0.96 -18.86 31.43
N ARG A 624 -0.89 -19.69 32.48
CA ARG A 624 0.15 -20.72 32.59
C ARG A 624 0.02 -21.68 31.41
N LYS A 625 1.14 -22.06 30.79
CA LYS A 625 1.17 -23.15 29.78
C LYS A 625 0.66 -24.46 30.41
N PRO A 626 -0.22 -25.24 29.74
CA PRO A 626 -0.67 -26.53 30.27
C PRO A 626 0.50 -27.51 30.41
N ASP A 627 0.50 -28.22 31.54
CA ASP A 627 1.50 -29.24 31.86
C ASP A 627 1.27 -30.54 31.05
N GLU A 628 2.31 -31.37 30.94
CA GLU A 628 2.21 -32.67 30.27
C GLU A 628 1.38 -33.67 31.09
N VAL A 629 0.74 -34.63 30.41
CA VAL A 629 0.05 -35.74 31.07
C VAL A 629 1.08 -36.73 31.64
N SER A 630 0.83 -37.25 32.84
CA SER A 630 1.79 -38.10 33.56
C SER A 630 2.14 -39.38 32.80
N ARG A 631 3.44 -39.57 32.56
CA ARG A 631 3.95 -40.64 31.68
C ARG A 631 4.02 -42.04 32.31
N ILE A 632 3.75 -42.16 33.61
CA ILE A 632 3.79 -43.43 34.35
C ILE A 632 2.86 -44.50 33.73
N TYR A 633 1.70 -44.08 33.18
CA TYR A 633 0.73 -44.98 32.55
C TYR A 633 0.96 -45.21 31.05
N LEU A 634 2.02 -44.65 30.46
CA LEU A 634 2.25 -44.63 29.00
C LEU A 634 2.30 -46.03 28.38
N PHE A 635 2.76 -47.05 29.10
CA PHE A 635 2.78 -48.45 28.64
C PHE A 635 1.38 -49.09 28.55
N THR A 636 0.40 -48.62 29.33
CA THR A 636 -1.00 -49.10 29.23
C THR A 636 -1.82 -48.37 28.17
N ALA A 637 -1.43 -47.14 27.83
CA ALA A 637 -2.14 -46.24 26.92
C ALA A 637 -2.34 -46.70 25.46
N PRO A 638 -1.53 -47.61 24.85
CA PRO A 638 -1.73 -48.07 23.46
C PRO A 638 -3.07 -48.78 23.20
N PHE A 639 -3.71 -49.27 24.25
CA PHE A 639 -4.97 -50.02 24.24
C PHE A 639 -5.95 -49.43 25.28
N THR A 640 -7.23 -49.38 24.95
CA THR A 640 -8.29 -48.99 25.89
C THR A 640 -8.58 -50.13 26.87
N MET A 641 -9.17 -49.82 28.02
CA MET A 641 -9.54 -50.84 29.02
C MET A 641 -10.45 -51.93 28.42
N GLU A 642 -11.38 -51.55 27.54
CA GLU A 642 -12.21 -52.50 26.78
C GLU A 642 -11.34 -53.50 25.98
N THR A 643 -10.35 -53.01 25.23
CA THR A 643 -9.45 -53.90 24.47
C THR A 643 -8.56 -54.77 25.35
N TRP A 644 -8.18 -54.31 26.55
CA TRP A 644 -7.49 -55.13 27.55
C TRP A 644 -8.40 -56.26 28.07
N PHE A 645 -9.68 -55.99 28.35
CA PHE A 645 -10.64 -57.03 28.73
C PHE A 645 -10.93 -58.02 27.59
N CYS A 646 -11.04 -57.55 26.35
CA CYS A 646 -11.16 -58.43 25.17
C CYS A 646 -9.92 -59.34 25.02
N LEU A 647 -8.71 -58.83 25.28
CA LEU A 647 -7.47 -59.60 25.23
C LEU A 647 -7.45 -60.72 26.29
N VAL A 648 -7.91 -60.45 27.51
CA VAL A 648 -8.07 -61.49 28.55
C VAL A 648 -9.14 -62.51 28.12
N GLY A 649 -10.27 -62.06 27.59
CA GLY A 649 -11.36 -62.91 27.11
C GLY A 649 -10.94 -63.89 26.00
N ILE A 650 -10.19 -63.43 25.00
CA ILE A 650 -9.77 -64.31 23.88
C ILE A 650 -8.72 -65.35 24.31
N ILE A 651 -7.85 -65.05 25.28
CA ILE A 651 -6.94 -66.04 25.89
C ILE A 651 -7.75 -67.12 26.63
N LEU A 652 -8.74 -66.70 27.42
CA LEU A 652 -9.62 -67.60 28.17
C LEU A 652 -10.53 -68.45 27.27
N LEU A 653 -10.79 -68.03 26.03
CA LEU A 653 -11.54 -68.81 25.03
C LEU A 653 -10.64 -69.76 24.22
N THR A 654 -9.46 -69.30 23.79
CA THR A 654 -8.56 -70.08 22.92
C THR A 654 -7.84 -71.23 23.66
N ALA A 655 -7.46 -71.06 24.92
CA ALA A 655 -6.79 -72.11 25.69
C ALA A 655 -7.67 -73.35 25.94
N PRO A 656 -8.96 -73.23 26.33
CA PRO A 656 -9.90 -74.36 26.37
C PRO A 656 -10.21 -74.95 25.00
N MET A 657 -10.30 -74.12 23.94
CA MET A 657 -10.53 -74.60 22.56
C MET A 657 -9.37 -75.51 22.10
N LEU A 658 -8.11 -75.09 22.33
CA LEU A 658 -6.93 -75.88 22.00
C LEU A 658 -6.85 -77.18 22.82
N TYR A 659 -7.22 -77.12 24.12
CA TYR A 659 -7.34 -78.32 24.96
C TYR A 659 -8.43 -79.28 24.45
N ALA A 660 -9.60 -78.78 24.08
CA ALA A 660 -10.69 -79.59 23.54
C ALA A 660 -10.29 -80.29 22.24
N ILE A 661 -9.65 -79.58 21.31
CA ILE A 661 -9.17 -80.16 20.04
C ILE A 661 -8.09 -81.23 20.28
N ASN A 662 -7.14 -81.01 21.19
CA ASN A 662 -6.14 -82.03 21.55
C ASN A 662 -6.77 -83.26 22.23
N ARG A 663 -7.86 -83.09 22.99
CA ARG A 663 -8.59 -84.19 23.64
C ARG A 663 -9.52 -84.96 22.68
N LEU A 664 -10.09 -84.29 21.69
CA LEU A 664 -11.02 -84.87 20.70
C LEU A 664 -10.30 -85.50 19.50
N ALA A 665 -8.97 -85.36 19.38
CA ALA A 665 -8.19 -86.04 18.36
C ALA A 665 -8.31 -87.57 18.49
N PRO A 666 -8.75 -88.30 17.44
CA PRO A 666 -9.19 -89.71 17.56
C PRO A 666 -8.03 -90.71 17.71
N LEU A 667 -6.82 -90.34 17.31
CA LEU A 667 -5.61 -91.18 17.40
C LEU A 667 -4.74 -90.72 18.56
N LYS A 668 -4.46 -91.63 19.51
CA LYS A 668 -3.59 -91.36 20.68
C LYS A 668 -2.19 -90.87 20.30
N GLU A 669 -1.69 -91.22 19.12
CA GLU A 669 -0.38 -90.78 18.61
C GLU A 669 -0.35 -89.30 18.16
N MET A 670 -1.52 -88.70 17.90
CA MET A 670 -1.66 -87.27 17.65
C MET A 670 -1.83 -86.44 18.94
N GLN A 671 -2.18 -87.09 20.06
CA GLN A 671 -2.40 -86.43 21.35
C GLN A 671 -1.06 -86.15 22.05
N ILE A 672 -0.71 -84.88 22.21
CA ILE A 672 0.57 -84.49 22.82
C ILE A 672 0.42 -84.37 24.34
N ARG A 673 1.21 -85.16 25.09
CA ARG A 673 1.24 -85.14 26.57
C ARG A 673 1.49 -83.73 27.13
N GLY A 674 2.32 -82.92 26.47
CA GLY A 674 2.57 -81.51 26.81
C GLY A 674 1.34 -80.59 26.76
N LEU A 675 0.35 -80.87 25.90
CA LEU A 675 -0.92 -80.10 25.79
C LEU A 675 -2.11 -80.85 26.43
N SER A 676 -1.86 -81.88 27.24
CA SER A 676 -2.92 -82.72 27.84
C SER A 676 -3.71 -82.06 28.99
N THR A 677 -3.36 -80.84 29.38
CA THR A 677 -3.92 -80.13 30.55
C THR A 677 -4.19 -78.67 30.21
N ILE A 678 -5.34 -78.14 30.65
CA ILE A 678 -5.77 -76.75 30.38
C ILE A 678 -4.70 -75.72 30.80
N LYS A 679 -4.03 -75.93 31.95
CA LYS A 679 -2.90 -75.09 32.39
C LYS A 679 -1.77 -75.01 31.36
N SER A 680 -1.44 -76.13 30.71
CA SER A 680 -0.39 -76.17 29.69
C SER A 680 -0.82 -75.52 28.38
N CYS A 681 -2.10 -75.67 27.99
CA CYS A 681 -2.65 -74.94 26.84
C CYS A 681 -2.70 -73.43 27.09
N PHE A 682 -3.07 -73.00 28.30
CA PHE A 682 -3.02 -71.59 28.71
C PHE A 682 -1.59 -71.04 28.67
N TRP A 683 -0.62 -71.79 29.22
CA TRP A 683 0.80 -71.40 29.16
C TRP A 683 1.32 -71.32 27.72
N TYR A 684 0.88 -72.22 26.82
CA TYR A 684 1.22 -72.18 25.40
C TYR A 684 0.65 -70.95 24.69
N ILE A 685 -0.64 -70.65 24.89
CA ILE A 685 -1.33 -69.49 24.32
C ILE A 685 -0.70 -68.18 24.83
N PHE A 686 -0.37 -68.10 26.12
CA PHE A 686 0.28 -66.96 26.76
C PHE A 686 1.74 -66.77 26.33
N GLY A 687 2.54 -67.84 26.26
CA GLY A 687 3.92 -67.79 25.76
C GLY A 687 3.99 -67.36 24.29
N ALA A 688 3.03 -67.80 23.48
CA ALA A 688 2.88 -67.32 22.10
C ALA A 688 2.57 -65.81 22.05
N LEU A 689 1.67 -65.31 22.89
CA LEU A 689 1.35 -63.88 22.99
C LEU A 689 2.58 -63.03 23.37
N LEU A 690 3.41 -63.51 24.30
CA LEU A 690 4.67 -62.87 24.70
C LEU A 690 5.80 -63.02 23.66
N GLN A 691 5.52 -63.54 22.46
CA GLN A 691 6.49 -63.84 21.39
C GLN A 691 7.61 -64.82 21.78
N GLN A 692 7.55 -65.45 22.95
CA GLN A 692 8.46 -66.52 23.39
C GLN A 692 8.10 -67.88 22.78
N GLY A 693 6.94 -67.98 22.14
CA GLY A 693 6.44 -69.20 21.51
C GLY A 693 5.97 -70.23 22.54
N GLY A 694 6.05 -71.51 22.19
CA GLY A 694 5.67 -72.59 23.08
C GLY A 694 6.34 -73.91 22.73
N MET A 695 6.76 -74.65 23.76
CA MET A 695 7.67 -75.80 23.69
C MET A 695 7.21 -76.99 22.82
N TYR A 696 5.93 -77.04 22.43
CA TYR A 696 5.33 -78.20 21.77
C TYR A 696 4.30 -77.75 20.71
N LEU A 697 4.52 -78.10 19.44
CA LEU A 697 3.57 -77.81 18.35
C LEU A 697 2.55 -78.96 18.20
N PRO A 698 1.24 -78.71 18.04
CA PRO A 698 0.24 -79.77 17.81
C PRO A 698 0.57 -80.65 16.59
N ARG A 699 0.36 -81.96 16.74
CA ARG A 699 0.60 -82.95 15.67
C ARG A 699 -0.60 -83.13 14.74
N ALA A 700 -1.82 -82.92 15.24
CA ALA A 700 -3.04 -82.89 14.43
C ALA A 700 -3.20 -81.54 13.72
N ASP A 701 -3.55 -81.56 12.43
CA ASP A 701 -3.62 -80.35 11.61
C ASP A 701 -4.75 -79.39 12.00
N SER A 702 -5.85 -79.90 12.57
CA SER A 702 -6.89 -79.06 13.19
C SER A 702 -6.35 -78.22 14.36
N GLY A 703 -5.43 -78.77 15.16
CA GLY A 703 -4.73 -78.03 16.20
C GLY A 703 -3.74 -77.01 15.62
N ARG A 704 -3.07 -77.35 14.51
CA ARG A 704 -2.16 -76.42 13.80
C ARG A 704 -2.90 -75.23 13.19
N LEU A 705 -4.11 -75.43 12.65
CA LEU A 705 -4.94 -74.34 12.13
C LEU A 705 -5.34 -73.35 13.23
N VAL A 706 -5.75 -73.84 14.42
CA VAL A 706 -6.08 -72.95 15.55
C VAL A 706 -4.85 -72.23 16.10
N VAL A 707 -3.69 -72.90 16.17
CA VAL A 707 -2.42 -72.25 16.56
C VAL A 707 -1.98 -71.22 15.51
N GLY A 708 -2.09 -71.51 14.22
CA GLY A 708 -1.75 -70.57 13.14
C GLY A 708 -2.67 -69.35 13.12
N PHE A 709 -3.97 -69.53 13.35
CA PHE A 709 -4.92 -68.42 13.53
C PHE A 709 -4.57 -67.59 14.78
N TRP A 710 -4.23 -68.23 15.90
CA TRP A 710 -3.75 -67.53 17.10
C TRP A 710 -2.46 -66.73 16.83
N TRP A 711 -1.51 -67.27 16.07
CA TRP A 711 -0.30 -66.54 15.69
C TRP A 711 -0.60 -65.30 14.83
N ILE A 712 -1.54 -65.38 13.87
CA ILE A 712 -1.98 -64.22 13.10
C ILE A 712 -2.59 -63.15 14.03
N VAL A 713 -3.46 -63.55 14.97
CA VAL A 713 -4.04 -62.65 15.98
C VAL A 713 -2.96 -62.00 16.84
N VAL A 714 -1.98 -62.77 17.34
CA VAL A 714 -0.86 -62.26 18.14
C VAL A 714 0.01 -61.29 17.34
N ILE A 715 0.32 -61.57 16.07
CA ILE A 715 1.10 -60.66 15.21
C ILE A 715 0.36 -59.33 15.06
N VAL A 716 -0.95 -59.35 14.80
CA VAL A 716 -1.76 -58.12 14.68
C VAL A 716 -1.81 -57.36 16.01
N LEU A 717 -2.01 -58.05 17.15
CA LEU A 717 -2.05 -57.41 18.47
C LEU A 717 -0.71 -56.78 18.87
N VAL A 718 0.42 -57.48 18.70
CA VAL A 718 1.73 -56.92 19.10
C VAL A 718 2.17 -55.81 18.15
N THR A 719 1.95 -55.93 16.84
CA THR A 719 2.30 -54.86 15.89
C THR A 719 1.48 -53.58 16.10
N THR A 720 0.17 -53.70 16.40
CA THR A 720 -0.67 -52.54 16.73
C THR A 720 -0.31 -51.92 18.09
N TYR A 721 -0.02 -52.73 19.11
CA TYR A 721 0.50 -52.24 20.39
C TYR A 721 1.79 -51.43 20.22
N CYS A 722 2.79 -52.00 19.52
CA CYS A 722 4.06 -51.33 19.28
C CYS A 722 3.91 -50.04 18.45
N GLY A 723 3.07 -50.05 17.41
CA GLY A 723 2.79 -48.86 16.60
C GLY A 723 2.17 -47.72 17.40
N ASN A 724 1.14 -48.02 18.20
CA ASN A 724 0.47 -47.03 19.06
C ASN A 724 1.40 -46.53 20.18
N LEU A 725 2.23 -47.39 20.76
CA LEU A 725 3.21 -47.01 21.79
C LEU A 725 4.27 -46.06 21.23
N VAL A 726 4.83 -46.35 20.05
CA VAL A 726 5.77 -45.45 19.36
C VAL A 726 5.10 -44.11 19.07
N ALA A 727 3.85 -44.09 18.59
CA ALA A 727 3.14 -42.85 18.31
C ALA A 727 2.94 -41.96 19.57
N PHE A 728 2.71 -42.55 20.76
CA PHE A 728 2.62 -41.77 22.00
C PHE A 728 3.98 -41.38 22.60
N LEU A 729 5.06 -42.10 22.27
CA LEU A 729 6.44 -41.70 22.58
C LEU A 729 6.93 -40.55 21.68
N THR A 730 6.48 -40.46 20.43
CA THR A 730 6.84 -39.36 19.53
C THR A 730 5.95 -38.13 19.68
N PHE A 731 4.69 -38.29 20.12
CA PHE A 731 3.74 -37.19 20.30
C PHE A 731 3.21 -37.15 21.74
N PRO A 732 3.86 -36.38 22.65
CA PRO A 732 3.42 -36.25 24.03
C PRO A 732 2.05 -35.56 24.11
N LYS A 733 1.21 -36.04 25.04
CA LYS A 733 -0.11 -35.46 25.31
C LYS A 733 0.00 -34.41 26.42
N PHE A 734 -0.48 -33.21 26.13
CA PHE A 734 -0.64 -32.13 27.11
C PHE A 734 -2.05 -32.15 27.70
N GLN A 735 -2.20 -31.59 28.89
CA GLN A 735 -3.52 -31.32 29.46
C GLN A 735 -4.26 -30.25 28.63
N PRO A 736 -5.61 -30.24 28.58
CA PRO A 736 -6.35 -29.20 27.89
C PRO A 736 -6.10 -27.85 28.57
N GLY A 737 -5.45 -26.92 27.87
CA GLY A 737 -5.26 -25.55 28.33
C GLY A 737 -6.53 -24.69 28.17
N VAL A 738 -6.49 -23.49 28.75
CA VAL A 738 -7.50 -22.45 28.52
C VAL A 738 -7.15 -21.69 27.23
N ASP A 739 -7.87 -22.00 26.16
CA ASP A 739 -7.74 -21.39 24.84
C ASP A 739 -8.74 -20.23 24.60
N TYR A 740 -9.90 -20.30 25.28
CA TYR A 740 -11.08 -19.44 25.10
C TYR A 740 -11.64 -18.97 26.45
N LEU A 741 -12.33 -17.83 26.47
CA LEU A 741 -12.80 -17.20 27.71
C LEU A 741 -13.85 -18.08 28.44
N HIS A 742 -14.78 -18.70 27.72
CA HIS A 742 -15.79 -19.61 28.30
C HIS A 742 -15.21 -20.88 28.97
N GLN A 743 -13.91 -21.16 28.81
CA GLN A 743 -13.27 -22.32 29.45
C GLN A 743 -12.81 -22.02 30.89
N LEU A 744 -12.87 -20.74 31.31
CA LEU A 744 -12.49 -20.28 32.64
C LEU A 744 -13.40 -20.84 33.74
N GLU A 745 -14.72 -20.80 33.53
CA GLU A 745 -15.74 -21.31 34.47
C GLU A 745 -15.52 -22.78 34.84
N ARG A 746 -14.92 -23.56 33.94
CA ARG A 746 -14.58 -24.98 34.15
C ARG A 746 -13.31 -25.17 34.96
N HIS A 747 -12.40 -24.19 34.98
CA HIS A 747 -11.09 -24.25 35.62
C HIS A 747 -11.05 -23.46 36.93
N LYS A 748 -11.74 -23.98 37.96
CA LYS A 748 -11.84 -23.39 39.32
C LYS A 748 -10.51 -23.16 40.07
N ALA A 749 -9.36 -23.50 39.48
CA ALA A 749 -8.04 -23.17 40.00
C ALA A 749 -7.62 -21.71 39.72
N ILE A 750 -8.18 -21.10 38.67
CA ILE A 750 -8.03 -19.68 38.37
C ILE A 750 -9.05 -18.92 39.23
N SER A 751 -8.58 -17.92 39.98
CA SER A 751 -9.40 -17.23 41.00
C SER A 751 -9.38 -15.71 40.90
N GLN A 752 -8.53 -15.14 40.02
CA GLN A 752 -8.37 -13.69 39.87
C GLN A 752 -8.09 -13.34 38.41
N TYR A 753 -8.61 -12.21 37.96
CA TYR A 753 -8.22 -11.59 36.70
C TYR A 753 -7.34 -10.36 36.94
N GLY A 754 -6.56 -10.00 35.94
CA GLY A 754 -5.63 -8.88 35.94
C GLY A 754 -5.94 -7.94 34.79
N LEU A 755 -6.06 -6.64 35.08
CA LEU A 755 -6.29 -5.61 34.08
C LEU A 755 -5.54 -4.34 34.50
N ARG A 756 -5.04 -3.59 33.52
CA ARG A 756 -4.42 -2.28 33.76
C ARG A 756 -5.51 -1.20 33.89
N ASN A 757 -5.34 -0.28 34.84
CA ASN A 757 -6.25 0.85 35.05
C ASN A 757 -6.38 1.73 33.78
N GLY A 758 -7.60 2.12 33.41
CA GLY A 758 -7.89 3.09 32.35
C GLY A 758 -7.88 2.53 30.93
N THR A 759 -8.02 1.21 30.79
CA THR A 759 -8.04 0.51 29.49
C THR A 759 -9.38 0.65 28.75
N PHE A 760 -9.38 0.48 27.43
CA PHE A 760 -10.64 0.40 26.65
C PHE A 760 -11.56 -0.69 27.18
N PHE A 761 -10.99 -1.85 27.54
CA PHE A 761 -11.77 -2.99 28.02
C PHE A 761 -12.56 -2.65 29.29
N GLU A 762 -11.95 -1.97 30.27
CA GLU A 762 -12.64 -1.50 31.49
C GLU A 762 -13.89 -0.67 31.17
N ARG A 763 -13.78 0.30 30.26
CA ARG A 763 -14.93 1.13 29.82
C ARG A 763 -15.93 0.34 28.98
N TYR A 764 -15.46 -0.53 28.11
CA TYR A 764 -16.29 -1.41 27.27
C TYR A 764 -17.16 -2.35 28.12
N VAL A 765 -16.67 -2.83 29.27
CA VAL A 765 -17.47 -3.66 30.18
C VAL A 765 -18.59 -2.87 30.87
N GLN A 766 -18.44 -1.55 31.05
CA GLN A 766 -19.52 -0.71 31.59
C GLN A 766 -20.68 -0.58 30.58
N THR A 767 -20.37 -0.36 29.29
CA THR A 767 -21.37 -0.11 28.24
C THR A 767 -21.95 -1.38 27.61
N THR A 768 -21.23 -2.52 27.63
CA THR A 768 -21.69 -3.76 27.00
C THR A 768 -22.91 -4.38 27.68
N THR A 769 -23.71 -5.12 26.92
CA THR A 769 -24.80 -5.97 27.44
C THR A 769 -24.33 -7.34 27.92
N ARG A 770 -23.06 -7.71 27.68
CA ARG A 770 -22.49 -9.01 28.05
C ARG A 770 -22.27 -9.16 29.56
N GLU A 771 -23.03 -10.07 30.17
CA GLU A 771 -22.94 -10.40 31.60
C GLU A 771 -21.62 -11.13 31.95
N ASP A 772 -21.10 -11.95 31.04
CA ASP A 772 -19.86 -12.70 31.28
C ASP A 772 -18.66 -11.77 31.47
N PHE A 773 -18.53 -10.74 30.62
CA PHE A 773 -17.51 -9.70 30.78
C PHE A 773 -17.66 -8.93 32.10
N LYS A 774 -18.89 -8.65 32.56
CA LYS A 774 -19.15 -8.00 33.87
C LYS A 774 -18.79 -8.91 35.04
N HIS A 775 -19.00 -10.22 34.92
CA HIS A 775 -18.55 -11.21 35.89
C HIS A 775 -17.02 -11.29 35.99
N TYR A 776 -16.31 -11.34 34.85
CA TYR A 776 -14.84 -11.33 34.86
C TYR A 776 -14.27 -10.03 35.43
N MET A 777 -14.89 -8.88 35.14
CA MET A 777 -14.46 -7.57 35.66
C MET A 777 -14.70 -7.43 37.17
N SER A 778 -15.79 -7.95 37.74
CA SER A 778 -16.01 -7.94 39.19
C SER A 778 -15.05 -8.87 39.97
N LEU A 779 -14.38 -9.78 39.26
CA LEU A 779 -13.30 -10.63 39.76
C LEU A 779 -11.90 -10.15 39.35
N ALA A 780 -11.78 -8.97 38.73
CA ALA A 780 -10.53 -8.41 38.27
C ALA A 780 -9.84 -7.53 39.34
N ARG A 781 -8.52 -7.68 39.44
CA ARG A 781 -7.65 -6.77 40.19
C ARG A 781 -7.01 -5.78 39.21
N ILE A 782 -7.58 -4.59 39.19
CA ILE A 782 -7.07 -3.43 38.46
C ILE A 782 -5.76 -2.97 39.14
N TYR A 783 -4.67 -2.82 38.37
CA TYR A 783 -3.40 -2.31 38.88
C TYR A 783 -3.04 -0.95 38.26
N GLY A 784 -2.48 -0.06 39.09
CA GLY A 784 -1.99 1.26 38.68
C GLY A 784 -0.54 1.23 38.20
N SER A 785 -0.09 2.24 37.46
CA SER A 785 1.25 2.23 36.81
C SER A 785 2.46 2.33 37.73
N GLY A 786 2.26 2.41 39.05
CA GLY A 786 3.32 2.35 40.07
C GLY A 786 3.38 1.02 40.82
N GLN A 787 2.54 0.04 40.47
CA GLN A 787 2.63 -1.33 40.95
C GLN A 787 3.04 -2.24 39.79
N ASP A 788 4.10 -3.02 39.98
CA ASP A 788 4.46 -4.08 39.04
C ASP A 788 3.31 -5.10 38.93
N GLU A 789 3.06 -5.56 37.71
CA GLU A 789 2.05 -6.59 37.49
C GLU A 789 2.53 -7.93 38.11
N ASP A 790 1.71 -8.57 38.95
CA ASP A 790 2.00 -9.91 39.52
C ASP A 790 1.86 -11.00 38.44
N ILE A 791 2.86 -11.03 37.56
CA ILE A 791 3.07 -12.05 36.54
C ILE A 791 3.46 -13.40 37.20
N GLU A 792 3.90 -13.41 38.46
CA GLU A 792 4.20 -14.64 39.19
C GLU A 792 2.93 -15.39 39.61
N ALA A 793 1.81 -14.70 39.87
CA ALA A 793 0.50 -15.32 40.03
C ALA A 793 0.02 -16.00 38.73
N VAL A 794 0.37 -15.45 37.56
CA VAL A 794 0.11 -16.10 36.27
C VAL A 794 1.02 -17.32 36.06
N LYS A 795 2.31 -17.23 36.40
CA LYS A 795 3.23 -18.40 36.38
C LYS A 795 2.76 -19.54 37.30
N ARG A 796 2.17 -19.19 38.45
CA ARG A 796 1.53 -20.13 39.39
C ARG A 796 0.16 -20.65 38.93
N GLY A 797 -0.42 -20.12 37.85
CA GLY A 797 -1.74 -20.52 37.34
C GLY A 797 -2.94 -20.04 38.18
N GLN A 798 -2.72 -19.11 39.12
CA GLN A 798 -3.74 -18.62 40.04
C GLN A 798 -4.52 -17.41 39.48
N ARG A 799 -3.87 -16.63 38.60
CA ARG A 799 -4.37 -15.41 37.95
C ARG A 799 -4.20 -15.49 36.43
N ILE A 800 -5.01 -14.73 35.71
CA ILE A 800 -4.89 -14.46 34.27
C ILE A 800 -4.80 -12.96 34.05
N ASN A 801 -3.92 -12.50 33.16
CA ASN A 801 -3.85 -11.08 32.76
C ASN A 801 -4.56 -10.88 31.41
N ILE A 802 -5.37 -9.83 31.32
CA ILE A 802 -6.06 -9.35 30.12
C ILE A 802 -5.39 -8.04 29.70
N ASP A 803 -4.95 -7.99 28.44
CA ASP A 803 -4.38 -6.81 27.79
C ASP A 803 -4.45 -7.03 26.26
N TRP A 804 -3.99 -6.08 25.46
CA TRP A 804 -3.76 -6.26 24.04
C TRP A 804 -2.84 -7.45 23.77
N ARG A 805 -3.19 -8.27 22.76
CA ARG A 805 -2.40 -9.39 22.26
C ARG A 805 -0.93 -9.02 22.01
N ILE A 806 -0.67 -7.79 21.57
CA ILE A 806 0.68 -7.27 21.31
C ILE A 806 1.47 -7.07 22.62
N ASN A 807 0.89 -6.42 23.63
CA ASN A 807 1.51 -6.25 24.95
C ASN A 807 1.78 -7.62 25.60
N LEU A 808 0.78 -8.52 25.52
CA LEU A 808 0.89 -9.89 26.02
C LEU A 808 2.02 -10.69 25.33
N GLN A 809 2.20 -10.52 24.02
CA GLN A 809 3.34 -11.11 23.29
C GLN A 809 4.68 -10.55 23.75
N LEU A 810 4.77 -9.24 24.01
CA LEU A 810 5.97 -8.59 24.53
C LEU A 810 6.34 -9.12 25.92
N ILE A 811 5.36 -9.26 26.84
CA ILE A 811 5.55 -9.84 28.18
C ILE A 811 6.07 -11.29 28.09
N VAL A 812 5.45 -12.12 27.23
CA VAL A 812 5.88 -13.51 27.02
C VAL A 812 7.31 -13.57 26.47
N GLN A 813 7.69 -12.68 25.55
CA GLN A 813 9.05 -12.65 25.01
C GLN A 813 10.07 -12.14 26.03
N GLN A 814 9.81 -11.06 26.77
CA GLN A 814 10.72 -10.55 27.80
C GLN A 814 11.02 -11.63 28.85
N HIS A 815 10.00 -12.38 29.28
CA HIS A 815 10.20 -13.52 30.17
C HIS A 815 10.92 -14.68 29.52
N PHE A 816 10.67 -15.01 28.25
CA PHE A 816 11.46 -16.03 27.54
C PHE A 816 12.93 -15.62 27.38
N GLU A 817 13.23 -14.35 27.15
CA GLU A 817 14.61 -13.88 27.02
C GLU A 817 15.36 -13.87 28.35
N ARG A 818 14.66 -13.64 29.47
CA ARG A 818 15.21 -13.71 30.82
C ARG A 818 15.32 -15.14 31.36
N ASP A 819 14.21 -15.89 31.33
CA ASP A 819 14.04 -17.19 32.00
C ASP A 819 14.36 -18.39 31.06
N LYS A 820 14.54 -18.17 29.76
CA LYS A 820 14.76 -19.17 28.68
C LYS A 820 13.69 -20.27 28.50
N GLU A 821 12.62 -20.23 29.29
CA GLU A 821 11.52 -21.20 29.26
C GLU A 821 10.17 -20.57 28.87
N CYS A 822 9.44 -21.23 27.97
CA CYS A 822 8.07 -20.84 27.60
C CYS A 822 7.06 -21.35 28.65
N ARG A 823 6.96 -20.65 29.79
CA ARG A 823 6.01 -20.97 30.89
C ARG A 823 4.58 -20.44 30.69
N PHE A 824 4.37 -19.56 29.71
CA PHE A 824 3.07 -18.95 29.43
C PHE A 824 2.42 -19.54 28.18
N ALA A 825 1.08 -19.52 28.17
CA ALA A 825 0.27 -19.64 26.97
C ALA A 825 -0.50 -18.33 26.72
N LEU A 826 -0.81 -18.08 25.46
CA LEU A 826 -1.56 -16.91 24.99
C LEU A 826 -2.89 -17.42 24.39
N GLY A 827 -4.00 -16.75 24.73
CA GLY A 827 -5.33 -17.11 24.23
C GLY A 827 -5.38 -17.23 22.70
N LYS A 828 -6.16 -18.21 22.22
CA LYS A 828 -6.48 -18.35 20.80
C LYS A 828 -7.57 -17.37 20.38
N GLU A 829 -8.49 -17.09 21.29
CA GLU A 829 -9.53 -16.09 21.15
C GLU A 829 -8.98 -14.66 21.26
N ASN A 830 -9.55 -13.75 20.46
CA ASN A 830 -9.50 -12.32 20.70
C ASN A 830 -10.96 -11.86 20.81
N PHE A 831 -11.31 -11.13 21.87
CA PHE A 831 -12.72 -10.96 22.28
C PHE A 831 -13.24 -9.51 22.26
N VAL A 832 -12.34 -8.52 22.21
CA VAL A 832 -12.65 -7.10 21.93
C VAL A 832 -11.60 -6.55 20.97
N ASP A 833 -12.07 -5.86 19.94
CA ASP A 833 -11.25 -5.10 19.00
C ASP A 833 -11.32 -3.61 19.37
N GLU A 834 -10.17 -2.97 19.53
CA GLU A 834 -9.99 -1.56 19.85
C GLU A 834 -9.33 -0.84 18.66
N GLN A 835 -9.96 0.23 18.16
CA GLN A 835 -9.44 0.99 17.02
C GLN A 835 -8.52 2.11 17.50
N ILE A 836 -7.35 2.23 16.89
CA ILE A 836 -6.38 3.30 17.17
C ILE A 836 -6.24 4.19 15.93
N ALA A 837 -6.31 5.50 16.13
CA ALA A 837 -6.16 6.54 15.11
C ALA A 837 -5.17 7.63 15.56
N LEU A 838 -4.82 8.52 14.64
CA LEU A 838 -4.20 9.82 14.95
C LEU A 838 -5.30 10.87 15.16
N ILE A 839 -4.94 12.01 15.76
CA ILE A 839 -5.87 13.12 16.03
C ILE A 839 -5.50 14.32 15.15
N LEU A 840 -6.48 14.91 14.47
CA LEU A 840 -6.38 16.19 13.76
C LEU A 840 -7.35 17.21 14.37
N PRO A 841 -7.13 18.52 14.17
CA PRO A 841 -8.11 19.54 14.54
C PRO A 841 -9.46 19.34 13.85
N SER A 842 -10.55 19.72 14.52
CA SER A 842 -11.94 19.48 14.07
C SER A 842 -12.32 20.19 12.77
N GLN A 843 -11.61 21.26 12.41
CA GLN A 843 -11.77 22.02 11.15
C GLN A 843 -10.61 21.79 10.16
N SER A 844 -9.84 20.70 10.30
CA SER A 844 -8.69 20.44 9.41
C SER A 844 -9.12 20.00 8.00
N ALA A 845 -8.99 20.89 7.02
CA ALA A 845 -9.24 20.63 5.60
C ALA A 845 -8.38 19.49 4.99
N TYR A 846 -7.29 19.11 5.66
CA TYR A 846 -6.40 18.04 5.20
C TYR A 846 -6.83 16.64 5.66
N LEU A 847 -7.91 16.49 6.45
CA LEU A 847 -8.33 15.20 7.01
C LEU A 847 -8.55 14.13 5.94
N HIS A 848 -9.29 14.45 4.88
CA HIS A 848 -9.52 13.53 3.76
C HIS A 848 -8.22 13.20 3.00
N LEU A 849 -7.30 14.16 2.85
CA LEU A 849 -5.99 13.96 2.23
C LEU A 849 -5.13 12.98 3.07
N VAL A 850 -4.97 13.25 4.37
CA VAL A 850 -4.22 12.37 5.30
C VAL A 850 -4.83 10.98 5.35
N ASN A 851 -6.16 10.87 5.44
CA ASN A 851 -6.87 9.58 5.41
C ASN A 851 -6.66 8.80 4.11
N ARG A 852 -6.56 9.47 2.96
CA ARG A 852 -6.24 8.84 1.66
C ARG A 852 -4.87 8.19 1.68
N HIS A 853 -3.86 8.86 2.23
CA HIS A 853 -2.49 8.34 2.32
C HIS A 853 -2.37 7.24 3.39
N ILE A 854 -3.04 7.35 4.54
CA ILE A 854 -3.11 6.28 5.56
C ILE A 854 -3.75 5.02 4.98
N ASN A 855 -4.86 5.15 4.25
CA ASN A 855 -5.54 4.04 3.55
C ASN A 855 -4.62 3.40 2.50
N SER A 856 -3.82 4.20 1.79
CA SER A 856 -2.79 3.69 0.85
C SER A 856 -1.71 2.87 1.58
N MET A 857 -1.11 3.40 2.65
CA MET A 857 -0.10 2.70 3.45
C MET A 857 -0.62 1.41 4.10
N PHE A 858 -1.89 1.41 4.52
CA PHE A 858 -2.57 0.22 5.03
C PHE A 858 -2.74 -0.85 3.94
N ARG A 859 -3.23 -0.47 2.75
CA ARG A 859 -3.38 -1.37 1.58
C ARG A 859 -2.05 -1.90 1.05
N MET A 860 -0.98 -1.11 1.15
CA MET A 860 0.39 -1.52 0.81
C MET A 860 1.05 -2.42 1.89
N GLY A 861 0.39 -2.63 3.04
CA GLY A 861 0.91 -3.45 4.13
C GLY A 861 2.09 -2.83 4.90
N PHE A 862 2.37 -1.53 4.70
CA PHE A 862 3.49 -0.86 5.39
C PHE A 862 3.29 -0.81 6.90
N ILE A 863 2.05 -0.57 7.37
CA ILE A 863 1.75 -0.51 8.81
C ILE A 863 1.92 -1.88 9.48
N GLU A 864 1.45 -2.96 8.84
CA GLU A 864 1.69 -4.34 9.31
C GLU A 864 3.20 -4.66 9.34
N ARG A 865 3.95 -4.24 8.32
CA ARG A 865 5.42 -4.38 8.31
C ARG A 865 6.08 -3.58 9.45
N TRP A 866 5.63 -2.37 9.75
CA TRP A 866 6.15 -1.59 10.87
C TRP A 866 5.79 -2.20 12.22
N HIS A 867 4.61 -2.82 12.37
CA HIS A 867 4.32 -3.65 13.53
C HIS A 867 5.35 -4.79 13.64
N GLN A 868 5.54 -5.60 12.60
CA GLN A 868 6.47 -6.75 12.60
C GLN A 868 7.97 -6.37 12.75
N MET A 869 8.36 -5.12 12.45
CA MET A 869 9.75 -4.65 12.63
C MET A 869 10.00 -3.92 13.95
N ASN A 870 9.00 -3.25 14.54
CA ASN A 870 9.14 -2.58 15.84
C ASN A 870 8.76 -3.50 17.03
N LEU A 871 8.03 -4.59 16.78
CA LEU A 871 7.69 -5.59 17.78
C LEU A 871 8.52 -6.86 17.57
N PRO A 872 9.11 -7.43 18.62
CA PRO A 872 9.95 -8.62 18.48
C PRO A 872 9.10 -9.88 18.28
N SER A 873 9.62 -10.86 17.52
CA SER A 873 8.84 -12.02 17.12
C SER A 873 8.79 -13.12 18.19
N ALA A 874 7.58 -13.32 18.75
CA ALA A 874 7.27 -14.36 19.74
C ALA A 874 7.33 -15.81 19.20
N ASP A 875 7.87 -16.04 18.00
CA ASP A 875 7.93 -17.34 17.31
C ASP A 875 8.66 -18.44 18.08
N LYS A 876 9.50 -18.08 19.07
CA LYS A 876 10.21 -19.03 19.93
C LYS A 876 9.30 -19.72 20.96
N CYS A 877 8.19 -19.09 21.36
CA CYS A 877 7.17 -19.69 22.24
C CYS A 877 5.81 -19.89 21.56
N SER A 878 5.55 -19.25 20.43
CA SER A 878 4.35 -19.46 19.63
C SER A 878 4.34 -20.87 19.03
N GLY A 879 3.25 -21.63 19.24
CA GLY A 879 3.16 -23.06 18.91
C GLY A 879 3.43 -23.45 17.44
N LYS A 880 3.46 -22.48 16.52
CA LYS A 880 3.84 -22.68 15.10
C LYS A 880 5.25 -23.29 14.93
N SER A 881 6.17 -23.01 15.86
CA SER A 881 7.51 -23.61 15.88
C SER A 881 7.52 -24.94 16.65
N ALA A 882 6.89 -24.98 17.82
CA ALA A 882 6.80 -26.17 18.67
C ALA A 882 6.11 -27.37 17.99
N GLN A 883 5.13 -27.12 17.11
CA GLN A 883 4.43 -28.16 16.35
C GLN A 883 5.13 -28.55 15.03
N ARG A 884 6.28 -27.93 14.73
CA ARG A 884 7.15 -28.26 13.57
C ARG A 884 8.53 -28.76 13.94
N GLN A 885 9.02 -28.44 15.13
CA GLN A 885 10.06 -29.25 15.74
C GLN A 885 9.47 -30.60 16.12
N VAL A 886 9.60 -31.57 15.21
CA VAL A 886 9.81 -32.97 15.61
C VAL A 886 11.13 -32.97 16.39
N THR A 887 11.03 -32.64 17.68
CA THR A 887 12.14 -32.87 18.60
C THR A 887 12.40 -34.37 18.58
N ASN A 888 13.65 -34.77 18.38
CA ASN A 888 14.04 -36.17 18.47
C ASN A 888 13.96 -36.56 19.95
N HIS A 889 12.75 -36.85 20.42
CA HIS A 889 12.44 -37.16 21.79
C HIS A 889 13.14 -38.46 22.18
N LYS A 890 14.32 -38.32 22.78
CA LYS A 890 15.07 -39.45 23.33
C LYS A 890 14.25 -40.00 24.48
N VAL A 891 13.82 -41.26 24.36
CA VAL A 891 13.10 -41.98 25.41
C VAL A 891 13.90 -41.87 26.71
N ASN A 892 13.29 -41.26 27.73
CA ASN A 892 13.94 -41.00 29.01
C ASN A 892 13.60 -42.11 30.01
N MET A 893 14.34 -42.16 31.12
CA MET A 893 14.01 -43.06 32.24
C MET A 893 12.57 -42.86 32.73
N ASP A 894 12.05 -41.63 32.64
CA ASP A 894 10.67 -41.26 33.02
C ASP A 894 9.59 -41.98 32.20
N ASP A 895 9.85 -42.25 30.93
CA ASP A 895 8.93 -42.99 30.06
C ASP A 895 8.86 -44.48 30.42
N MET A 896 9.90 -45.01 31.08
CA MET A 896 10.05 -46.42 31.42
C MET A 896 9.71 -46.76 32.89
N GLN A 897 9.47 -45.75 33.74
CA GLN A 897 9.16 -45.93 35.18
C GLN A 897 8.05 -46.97 35.42
N GLY A 898 6.95 -46.90 34.66
CA GLY A 898 5.82 -47.83 34.79
C GLY A 898 6.19 -49.28 34.53
N CYS A 899 7.05 -49.54 33.54
CA CYS A 899 7.54 -50.88 33.21
C CYS A 899 8.40 -51.46 34.33
N PHE A 900 9.29 -50.66 34.92
CA PHE A 900 10.10 -51.09 36.07
C PHE A 900 9.25 -51.37 37.31
N LEU A 901 8.22 -50.57 37.56
CA LEU A 901 7.27 -50.78 38.66
C LEU A 901 6.49 -52.10 38.51
N VAL A 902 5.98 -52.40 37.31
CA VAL A 902 5.31 -53.67 37.01
C VAL A 902 6.25 -54.86 37.17
N LEU A 903 7.51 -54.74 36.71
CA LEU A 903 8.52 -55.79 36.87
C LEU A 903 8.82 -56.08 38.35
N LEU A 904 8.97 -55.03 39.17
CA LEU A 904 9.20 -55.14 40.61
C LEU A 904 8.03 -55.83 41.31
N LEU A 905 6.78 -55.39 41.04
CA LEU A 905 5.57 -56.05 41.57
C LEU A 905 5.48 -57.52 41.14
N GLY A 906 5.86 -57.84 39.90
CA GLY A 906 5.91 -59.21 39.38
C GLY A 906 6.89 -60.10 40.15
N PHE A 907 8.11 -59.63 40.40
CA PHE A 907 9.10 -60.35 41.21
C PHE A 907 8.65 -60.49 42.68
N SER A 908 8.13 -59.43 43.30
CA SER A 908 7.60 -59.49 44.67
C SER A 908 6.44 -60.48 44.80
N GLY A 909 5.50 -60.49 43.84
CA GLY A 909 4.40 -61.44 43.79
C GLY A 909 4.87 -62.89 43.61
N ALA A 910 5.81 -63.14 42.70
CA ALA A 910 6.39 -64.46 42.49
C ALA A 910 7.15 -64.97 43.72
N PHE A 911 7.91 -64.10 44.40
CA PHE A 911 8.59 -64.43 45.66
C PHE A 911 7.59 -64.77 46.76
N LEU A 912 6.55 -63.95 46.97
CA LEU A 912 5.50 -64.22 47.96
C LEU A 912 4.75 -65.53 47.70
N ILE A 913 4.43 -65.86 46.43
CA ILE A 913 3.82 -67.14 46.05
C ILE A 913 4.78 -68.31 46.32
N GLY A 914 6.07 -68.16 46.01
CA GLY A 914 7.10 -69.17 46.31
C GLY A 914 7.27 -69.42 47.80
N CYS A 915 7.30 -68.36 48.61
CA CYS A 915 7.31 -68.45 50.07
C CYS A 915 6.04 -69.12 50.61
N PHE A 916 4.87 -68.77 50.08
CA PHE A 916 3.59 -69.37 50.48
C PHE A 916 3.52 -70.86 50.12
N GLU A 917 3.96 -71.25 48.92
CA GLU A 917 4.01 -72.67 48.53
C GLU A 917 5.03 -73.45 49.37
N PHE A 918 6.21 -72.89 49.64
CA PHE A 918 7.20 -73.50 50.53
C PHE A 918 6.63 -73.71 51.95
N TRP A 919 5.96 -72.70 52.51
CA TRP A 919 5.36 -72.76 53.84
C TRP A 919 4.19 -73.74 53.88
N TYR A 920 3.31 -73.74 52.87
CA TYR A 920 2.19 -74.68 52.73
C TYR A 920 2.65 -76.13 52.56
N ARG A 921 3.65 -76.39 51.72
CA ARG A 921 4.29 -77.71 51.59
C ARG A 921 4.89 -78.15 52.92
N ARG A 922 5.68 -77.29 53.58
CA ARG A 922 6.27 -77.57 54.90
C ARG A 922 5.20 -77.89 55.95
N PHE A 923 4.11 -77.12 56.01
CA PHE A 923 3.01 -77.35 56.94
C PHE A 923 2.29 -78.68 56.66
N ARG A 924 2.02 -78.99 55.39
CA ARG A 924 1.39 -80.25 54.98
C ARG A 924 2.28 -81.46 55.28
N ASP A 925 3.58 -81.36 55.04
CA ASP A 925 4.52 -82.47 55.25
C ASP A 925 4.93 -82.61 56.74
N SER A 926 4.75 -81.56 57.55
CA SER A 926 4.72 -81.63 59.02
C SER A 926 3.44 -82.30 59.53
N ARG A 927 2.28 -82.07 58.89
CA ARG A 927 1.01 -82.72 59.24
C ARG A 927 1.04 -84.22 58.92
N LYS A 928 1.48 -84.59 57.70
CA LYS A 928 1.69 -85.99 57.30
C LYS A 928 2.66 -86.74 58.21
N ARG A 929 3.71 -86.07 58.72
CA ARG A 929 4.62 -86.71 59.68
C ARG A 929 3.99 -87.01 61.04
N ARG A 930 2.95 -86.28 61.45
CA ARG A 930 2.17 -86.60 62.67
C ARG A 930 1.15 -87.72 62.44
N GLU A 931 0.66 -87.87 61.21
CA GLU A 931 -0.23 -88.98 60.78
C GLU A 931 0.51 -90.31 60.56
N PHE A 932 1.86 -90.33 60.67
CA PHE A 932 2.71 -91.52 60.57
C PHE A 932 3.42 -91.88 61.89
N THR A 933 3.12 -91.16 62.99
CA THR A 933 3.70 -91.38 64.33
C THR A 933 2.66 -91.73 65.40
N ASN A 934 1.42 -91.96 64.97
CA ASN A 934 0.30 -92.53 65.73
C ASN A 934 -0.14 -93.82 65.04
#